data_AF-A0A2E0UPC3-F1
#
_entry.id   AF-A0A2E0UPC3-F1
#
_cell.length_a   1.000
_cell.length_b   1.000
_cell.length_c   1.000
_cell.angle_alpha   90.00
_cell.angle_beta   90.00
_cell.angle_gamma   90.00
#
_symmetry.space_group_name_H-M   'P 1'
#
loop_
_entity.id
_entity.type
_entity.pdbx_description
1 polymer ?
#
loop_
_entity_poly.entity_id
_entity_poly.type
_entity_poly.pdbx_seq_one_letter_code
_entity_poly.pdbx_strand_id
1 'polypeptide(L)'
;MNSIDKLHSLNQSIWYDNIERRLLENGEMEKLIRDGDIRGVTSNPSIFQKAIANSNDYDAALLPMAWSDWSEEEMFFQVAVEDIRSTADLFNALYENSKGKDGYVSLEVSPKLAYETEATIEQAVSLWQRVNRKNLMIKIPATLDGLQAIRKTISAGVNVNVTLIFSVERYEEVIDAYISGLEDRVNQGLPIDGIHSVASFFVSRVDSLIDKKLTSLHQEGKISADELQEYSGKAAIANSKMAYKLYLEKFSQPRFKELEKKGANRQRPLWASTSTKNPAYSDVLYVEELIGENTVNTMPPQTLDAFRDHGKAEEKITKGVKEAEELLTHLESLGISMQEVTQKLEDDGVKSFADAFQSMLETIRERKETMQLELGLLKSLTSAKVAALKGQHLVTRIYEKDASIWTDDKEGLQEIRKRLGWLDAPYFAKDLIPQLVELRDEILAEDYTHVLLLGMGGSSLAAEVLSQSFKGQADGLTLNILDSTDPRQVKEAESIAPLEKTLFLVSSKSGSTSEVQAFLSYFYTKLVEKTGKENAGSHFVAITDPGTILEKQAVEMNFRKVLNADPNVGGRYSALTMFGLVPAVLMGIDLDTFIQRTIQYVNQFRPGVPVERNPGLVLGAVLGTAYEQGLDKLTILAEEPFRSFGSWMEQLIAESSGKEGKGIVPIDIEPLVAANSYSKDRLFVYLKHDGVFSDFADELVKNGHPVLTFKINSAYDLGAEFFRWEFATAVACAVLNVNAFDQPDVQDNKNRTKNKISVYENTKKLEEDDPQFENEKVKLFWSHHFSEKPVNGVSDLLQEIFGSVKENDFVAINAYLPRNPDQLSQLQAFRKTILEKTGIATTLGFGPRFLHSTGQLHKGGADNAIFIQLTDDAKIAVSIPEHDYDFNVLQRAQAIGDYEALVARDRRVVRIHLKNIGVNDLI
;
A
#
# COMPACT_ATOMS: atom_id res chain seq x y z
N MET A 1 0.85 42.73 9.63
CA MET A 1 -0.15 41.75 10.08
C MET A 1 -1.08 41.53 8.90
N ASN A 2 -1.13 40.32 8.36
CA ASN A 2 -2.04 40.02 7.26
C ASN A 2 -3.50 39.98 7.78
N SER A 3 -4.48 39.85 6.89
CA SER A 3 -5.89 39.86 7.28
C SER A 3 -6.28 38.70 8.20
N ILE A 4 -5.66 37.53 8.03
CA ILE A 4 -5.89 36.34 8.86
C ILE A 4 -5.35 36.53 10.28
N ASP A 5 -4.10 36.96 10.42
CA ASP A 5 -3.47 37.29 11.71
C ASP A 5 -4.32 38.30 12.48
N LYS A 6 -4.83 39.32 11.78
CA LYS A 6 -5.67 40.35 12.36
C LYS A 6 -7.02 39.77 12.80
N LEU A 7 -7.64 38.89 12.01
CA LEU A 7 -8.87 38.19 12.38
C LEU A 7 -8.66 37.31 13.62
N HIS A 8 -7.55 36.59 13.72
CA HIS A 8 -7.19 35.82 14.91
C HIS A 8 -6.93 36.71 16.13
N SER A 9 -6.36 37.90 15.96
CA SER A 9 -6.20 38.87 17.05
C SER A 9 -7.53 39.40 17.60
N LEU A 10 -8.59 39.36 16.79
CA LEU A 10 -9.98 39.66 17.17
C LEU A 10 -10.69 38.46 17.81
N ASN A 11 -9.95 37.38 18.11
CA ASN A 11 -10.43 36.16 18.76
C ASN A 11 -11.55 35.44 17.98
N GLN A 12 -11.50 35.52 16.66
CA GLN A 12 -12.21 34.62 15.76
C GLN A 12 -11.24 33.57 15.19
N SER A 13 -11.66 32.31 15.15
CA SER A 13 -10.87 31.24 14.52
C SER A 13 -11.39 30.94 13.13
N ILE A 14 -10.47 30.65 12.21
CA ILE A 14 -10.79 30.19 10.87
C ILE A 14 -10.69 28.68 10.88
N TRP A 15 -11.76 27.99 10.52
CA TRP A 15 -11.73 26.55 10.25
C TRP A 15 -11.86 26.32 8.74
N TYR A 16 -11.22 25.26 8.26
CA TYR A 16 -11.25 24.86 6.86
C TYR A 16 -12.44 23.93 6.61
N ASP A 17 -13.35 24.30 5.71
CA ASP A 17 -14.53 23.50 5.36
C ASP A 17 -14.25 22.58 4.17
N ASN A 18 -13.16 21.81 4.26
CA ASN A 18 -12.80 20.77 3.30
C ASN A 18 -11.88 19.72 3.94
N ILE A 19 -11.95 18.50 3.45
CA ILE A 19 -11.00 17.43 3.78
C ILE A 19 -10.87 16.51 2.56
N GLU A 20 -9.64 16.28 2.14
CA GLU A 20 -9.29 15.37 1.05
C GLU A 20 -8.00 14.66 1.43
N ARG A 21 -7.94 13.34 1.20
CA ARG A 21 -6.77 12.53 1.56
C ARG A 21 -5.48 13.06 0.94
N ARG A 22 -5.53 13.53 -0.30
CA ARG A 22 -4.37 14.13 -0.99
C ARG A 22 -3.76 15.31 -0.23
N LEU A 23 -4.57 16.15 0.42
CA LEU A 23 -4.07 17.31 1.19
C LEU A 23 -3.25 16.87 2.42
N LEU A 24 -3.52 15.67 2.94
CA LEU A 24 -2.76 15.07 4.04
C LEU A 24 -1.46 14.46 3.51
N GLU A 25 -1.53 13.76 2.39
CA GLU A 25 -0.39 13.04 1.81
C GLU A 25 0.65 13.98 1.17
N ASN A 26 0.22 15.09 0.57
CA ASN A 26 1.12 16.05 -0.10
C ASN A 26 1.67 17.15 0.85
N GLY A 27 1.26 17.16 2.13
CA GLY A 27 1.69 18.15 3.13
C GLY A 27 1.01 19.52 3.05
N GLU A 28 0.01 19.70 2.19
CA GLU A 28 -0.71 20.97 2.03
C GLU A 28 -1.54 21.34 3.27
N MET A 29 -2.19 20.35 3.89
CA MET A 29 -2.89 20.54 5.17
C MET A 29 -1.92 21.00 6.26
N GLU A 30 -0.77 20.33 6.38
CA GLU A 30 0.27 20.71 7.37
C GLU A 30 0.76 22.14 7.13
N LYS A 31 0.94 22.54 5.86
CA LYS A 31 1.31 23.90 5.49
C LYS A 31 0.26 24.92 5.94
N LEU A 32 -1.02 24.71 5.64
CA LEU A 32 -2.10 25.62 6.05
C LEU A 32 -2.14 25.81 7.58
N ILE A 33 -1.89 24.74 8.34
CA ILE A 33 -1.84 24.77 9.81
C ILE A 33 -0.62 25.57 10.29
N ARG A 34 0.57 25.25 9.76
CA ARG A 34 1.83 25.88 10.17
C ARG A 34 1.87 27.37 9.84
N ASP A 35 1.36 27.74 8.68
CA ASP A 35 1.33 29.13 8.22
C ASP A 35 0.27 29.95 8.97
N GLY A 36 -0.56 29.30 9.80
CA GLY A 36 -1.57 29.93 10.64
C GLY A 36 -2.84 30.32 9.89
N ASP A 37 -3.00 29.86 8.65
CA ASP A 37 -4.17 30.15 7.82
C ASP A 37 -5.45 29.54 8.39
N ILE A 38 -5.31 28.38 9.06
CA ILE A 38 -6.43 27.62 9.62
C ILE A 38 -6.11 27.14 11.04
N ARG A 39 -7.16 27.04 11.87
CA ARG A 39 -7.09 26.65 13.28
C ARG A 39 -8.05 25.50 13.64
N GLY A 40 -8.60 24.85 12.63
CA GLY A 40 -9.45 23.67 12.74
C GLY A 40 -10.02 23.28 11.38
N VAL A 41 -10.74 22.15 11.32
CA VAL A 41 -11.34 21.59 10.10
C VAL A 41 -12.77 21.12 10.36
N THR A 42 -13.68 21.37 9.42
CA THR A 42 -14.97 20.69 9.35
C THR A 42 -15.05 19.77 8.15
N SER A 43 -15.63 18.58 8.38
CA SER A 43 -16.11 17.70 7.32
C SER A 43 -17.64 17.65 7.30
N ASN A 44 -18.19 17.14 6.20
CA ASN A 44 -19.58 16.75 6.02
C ASN A 44 -19.68 15.71 4.89
N PRO A 45 -20.81 15.00 4.73
CA PRO A 45 -20.98 13.99 3.69
C PRO A 45 -20.70 14.48 2.26
N SER A 46 -21.07 15.72 1.93
CA SER A 46 -20.87 16.25 0.57
C SER A 46 -19.39 16.52 0.23
N ILE A 47 -18.57 16.83 1.24
CA ILE A 47 -17.12 16.98 1.08
C ILE A 47 -16.49 15.63 0.75
N PHE A 48 -16.79 14.60 1.55
CA PHE A 48 -16.29 13.25 1.30
C PHE A 48 -16.81 12.66 -0.02
N GLN A 49 -18.08 12.91 -0.37
CA GLN A 49 -18.64 12.50 -1.66
C GLN A 49 -17.77 13.02 -2.81
N LYS A 50 -17.44 14.32 -2.82
CA LYS A 50 -16.59 14.91 -3.86
C LYS A 50 -15.18 14.35 -3.84
N ALA A 51 -14.59 14.18 -2.65
CA ALA A 51 -13.25 13.64 -2.50
C ALA A 51 -13.14 12.20 -3.02
N ILE A 52 -14.12 11.36 -2.72
CA ILE A 52 -14.16 9.94 -3.12
C ILE A 52 -14.54 9.78 -4.60
N ALA A 53 -15.53 10.54 -5.08
CA ALA A 53 -16.04 10.40 -6.45
C ALA A 53 -15.07 10.95 -7.50
N ASN A 54 -14.34 12.02 -7.19
CA ASN A 54 -13.51 12.73 -8.17
C ASN A 54 -12.02 12.35 -8.10
N SER A 55 -11.65 11.33 -7.31
CA SER A 55 -10.25 10.91 -7.15
C SER A 55 -10.10 9.40 -6.99
N ASN A 56 -8.87 8.92 -7.17
CA ASN A 56 -8.46 7.55 -6.90
C ASN A 56 -7.70 7.42 -5.57
N ASP A 57 -7.63 8.49 -4.77
CA ASP A 57 -6.84 8.58 -3.54
C ASP A 57 -7.31 7.56 -2.48
N TYR A 58 -8.56 7.09 -2.61
CA TYR A 58 -9.16 6.13 -1.70
C TYR A 58 -9.07 4.67 -2.19
N ASP A 59 -8.65 4.40 -3.42
CA ASP A 59 -8.70 3.05 -4.02
C ASP A 59 -7.95 2.00 -3.22
N ALA A 60 -6.72 2.31 -2.82
CA ALA A 60 -5.87 1.41 -2.04
C ALA A 60 -6.49 1.05 -0.68
N ALA A 61 -7.30 1.95 -0.10
CA ALA A 61 -8.00 1.69 1.16
C ALA A 61 -9.31 0.93 0.96
N LEU A 62 -10.06 1.25 -0.10
CA LEU A 62 -11.34 0.62 -0.40
C LEU A 62 -11.18 -0.83 -0.87
N LEU A 63 -10.13 -1.15 -1.63
CA LEU A 63 -9.91 -2.46 -2.23
C LEU A 63 -10.00 -3.64 -1.24
N PRO A 64 -9.23 -3.70 -0.13
CA PRO A 64 -9.32 -4.83 0.79
C PRO A 64 -10.70 -4.93 1.47
N MET A 65 -11.34 -3.79 1.74
CA MET A 65 -12.69 -3.78 2.35
C MET A 65 -13.76 -4.25 1.35
N ALA A 66 -13.62 -3.89 0.07
CA ALA A 66 -14.48 -4.35 -1.01
C ALA A 66 -14.37 -5.87 -1.20
N TRP A 67 -13.14 -6.41 -1.23
CA TRP A 67 -12.90 -7.86 -1.32
C TRP A 67 -13.37 -8.63 -0.07
N SER A 68 -13.44 -7.96 1.07
CA SER A 68 -13.98 -8.51 2.32
C SER A 68 -15.51 -8.36 2.45
N ASP A 69 -16.16 -7.75 1.46
CA ASP A 69 -17.60 -7.49 1.39
C ASP A 69 -18.18 -6.62 2.52
N TRP A 70 -17.40 -5.65 3.02
CA TRP A 70 -17.92 -4.62 3.94
C TRP A 70 -19.07 -3.82 3.33
N SER A 71 -19.99 -3.35 4.17
CA SER A 71 -21.05 -2.43 3.72
C SER A 71 -20.45 -1.08 3.32
N GLU A 72 -21.15 -0.35 2.45
CA GLU A 72 -20.68 0.95 1.96
C GLU A 72 -20.53 1.97 3.11
N GLU A 73 -21.39 1.87 4.13
CA GLU A 73 -21.35 2.74 5.30
C GLU A 73 -20.16 2.40 6.22
N GLU A 74 -19.83 1.12 6.41
CA GLU A 74 -18.61 0.71 7.13
C GLU A 74 -17.34 1.19 6.41
N MET A 75 -17.30 1.02 5.09
CA MET A 75 -16.19 1.49 4.24
C MET A 75 -16.01 3.00 4.34
N PHE A 76 -17.10 3.76 4.24
CA PHE A 76 -17.08 5.21 4.41
C PHE A 76 -16.52 5.63 5.77
N PHE A 77 -17.11 5.13 6.86
CA PHE A 77 -16.70 5.56 8.19
C PHE A 77 -15.26 5.13 8.50
N GLN A 78 -14.78 4.02 7.92
CA GLN A 78 -13.39 3.63 8.09
C GLN A 78 -12.43 4.65 7.45
N VAL A 79 -12.64 5.04 6.19
CA VAL A 79 -11.77 6.03 5.54
C VAL A 79 -11.91 7.42 6.18
N ALA A 80 -13.13 7.81 6.58
CA ALA A 80 -13.36 9.07 7.28
C ALA A 80 -12.64 9.11 8.64
N VAL A 81 -12.68 8.03 9.42
CA VAL A 81 -11.96 7.93 10.70
C VAL A 81 -10.44 8.04 10.49
N GLU A 82 -9.89 7.40 9.44
CA GLU A 82 -8.47 7.47 9.10
C GLU A 82 -8.03 8.91 8.78
N ASP A 83 -8.76 9.59 7.88
CA ASP A 83 -8.45 10.95 7.45
C ASP A 83 -8.61 11.95 8.60
N ILE A 84 -9.69 11.82 9.39
CA ILE A 84 -9.97 12.69 10.54
C ILE A 84 -8.94 12.50 11.66
N ARG A 85 -8.53 11.26 11.96
CA ARG A 85 -7.49 10.98 12.96
C ARG A 85 -6.15 11.60 12.53
N SER A 86 -5.77 11.41 11.27
CA SER A 86 -4.52 11.96 10.73
C SER A 86 -4.53 13.50 10.75
N THR A 87 -5.66 14.11 10.38
CA THR A 87 -5.84 15.58 10.47
C THR A 87 -5.76 16.05 11.93
N ALA A 88 -6.39 15.33 12.85
CA ALA A 88 -6.34 15.65 14.28
C ALA A 88 -4.91 15.56 14.85
N ASP A 89 -4.11 14.60 14.38
CA ASP A 89 -2.68 14.49 14.73
C ASP A 89 -1.89 15.72 14.26
N LEU A 90 -2.14 16.24 13.04
CA LEU A 90 -1.51 17.47 12.54
C LEU A 90 -1.86 18.70 13.39
N PHE A 91 -3.09 18.78 13.91
CA PHE A 91 -3.53 19.88 14.77
C PHE A 91 -3.13 19.75 16.24
N ASN A 92 -2.56 18.61 16.68
CA ASN A 92 -2.32 18.35 18.09
C ASN A 92 -1.43 19.42 18.75
N ALA A 93 -0.40 19.90 18.06
CA ALA A 93 0.47 20.96 18.57
C ALA A 93 -0.31 22.28 18.80
N LEU A 94 -1.21 22.65 17.88
CA LEU A 94 -2.07 23.83 18.04
C LEU A 94 -3.08 23.64 19.17
N TYR A 95 -3.67 22.46 19.29
CA TYR A 95 -4.61 22.12 20.35
C TYR A 95 -3.99 22.32 21.74
N GLU A 96 -2.80 21.77 21.97
CA GLU A 96 -2.08 21.89 23.24
C GLU A 96 -1.64 23.35 23.51
N ASN A 97 -1.05 24.03 22.51
CA ASN A 97 -0.60 25.42 22.66
C ASN A 97 -1.74 26.41 22.91
N SER A 98 -2.91 26.14 22.33
CA SER A 98 -4.11 26.94 22.53
C SER A 98 -4.89 26.57 23.79
N LYS A 99 -4.45 25.54 24.54
CA LYS A 99 -5.15 24.96 25.71
C LYS A 99 -6.58 24.55 25.38
N GLY A 100 -6.75 23.84 24.26
CA GLY A 100 -8.05 23.39 23.77
C GLY A 100 -8.95 24.50 23.24
N LYS A 101 -8.45 25.72 22.98
CA LYS A 101 -9.27 26.74 22.32
C LYS A 101 -9.50 26.41 20.84
N ASP A 102 -8.48 25.87 20.18
CA ASP A 102 -8.45 25.57 18.74
C ASP A 102 -7.83 24.19 18.47
N GLY A 103 -7.58 23.88 17.20
CA GLY A 103 -6.97 22.63 16.76
C GLY A 103 -7.96 21.48 16.62
N TYR A 104 -9.24 21.79 16.40
CA TYR A 104 -10.29 20.78 16.32
C TYR A 104 -10.55 20.29 14.90
N VAL A 105 -10.96 19.03 14.79
CA VAL A 105 -11.42 18.40 13.55
C VAL A 105 -12.80 17.81 13.78
N SER A 106 -13.77 18.11 12.92
CA SER A 106 -15.16 17.61 13.08
C SER A 106 -15.47 16.44 12.16
N LEU A 107 -16.05 15.37 12.71
CA LEU A 107 -16.62 14.22 11.99
C LEU A 107 -18.11 14.08 12.29
N GLU A 108 -18.94 14.00 11.26
CA GLU A 108 -20.40 13.90 11.40
C GLU A 108 -20.88 12.47 11.61
N VAL A 109 -21.93 12.31 12.42
CA VAL A 109 -22.72 11.07 12.46
C VAL A 109 -23.43 10.86 11.12
N SER A 110 -23.97 9.67 10.89
CA SER A 110 -24.79 9.34 9.73
C SER A 110 -26.02 10.24 9.72
N PRO A 111 -26.25 11.04 8.66
CA PRO A 111 -27.43 11.90 8.58
C PRO A 111 -28.75 11.14 8.60
N LYS A 112 -28.72 9.81 8.34
CA LYS A 112 -29.89 8.93 8.47
C LYS A 112 -30.42 8.86 9.90
N LEU A 113 -29.56 9.12 10.90
CA LEU A 113 -29.90 9.06 12.32
C LEU A 113 -30.39 10.39 12.88
N ALA A 114 -30.56 11.43 12.06
CA ALA A 114 -30.91 12.79 12.52
C ALA A 114 -32.23 12.88 13.32
N TYR A 115 -33.10 11.87 13.22
CA TYR A 115 -34.35 11.74 14.00
C TYR A 115 -34.36 10.49 14.90
N GLU A 116 -33.20 9.90 15.18
CA GLU A 116 -33.03 8.72 16.02
C GLU A 116 -32.06 9.01 17.18
N THR A 117 -32.58 9.48 18.31
CA THR A 117 -31.80 9.95 19.47
C THR A 117 -30.78 8.90 19.96
N GLU A 118 -31.23 7.68 20.28
CA GLU A 118 -30.35 6.66 20.86
C GLU A 118 -29.28 6.19 19.87
N ALA A 119 -29.66 5.95 18.60
CA ALA A 119 -28.72 5.57 17.56
C ALA A 119 -27.66 6.66 17.29
N THR A 120 -28.05 7.94 17.33
CA THR A 120 -27.12 9.07 17.23
C THR A 120 -26.11 9.07 18.37
N ILE A 121 -26.55 8.82 19.62
CA ILE A 121 -25.67 8.76 20.79
C ILE A 121 -24.68 7.60 20.65
N GLU A 122 -25.16 6.41 20.30
CA GLU A 122 -24.33 5.22 20.12
C GLU A 122 -23.25 5.44 19.06
N GLN A 123 -23.62 5.99 17.91
CA GLN A 123 -22.67 6.27 16.85
C GLN A 123 -21.69 7.38 17.23
N ALA A 124 -22.15 8.44 17.90
CA ALA A 124 -21.27 9.52 18.36
C ALA A 124 -20.17 9.00 19.31
N VAL A 125 -20.55 8.15 20.28
CA VAL A 125 -19.59 7.52 21.20
C VAL A 125 -18.66 6.56 20.46
N SER A 126 -19.19 5.76 19.53
CA SER A 126 -18.38 4.85 18.71
C SER A 126 -17.34 5.60 17.88
N LEU A 127 -17.72 6.67 17.19
CA LEU A 127 -16.80 7.49 16.38
C LEU A 127 -15.76 8.19 17.25
N TRP A 128 -16.15 8.68 18.44
CA TRP A 128 -15.21 9.26 19.41
C TRP A 128 -14.13 8.26 19.83
N GLN A 129 -14.54 7.04 20.19
CA GLN A 129 -13.62 5.96 20.56
C GLN A 129 -12.75 5.49 19.39
N ARG A 130 -13.32 5.42 18.19
CA ARG A 130 -12.58 5.01 16.99
C ARG A 130 -11.54 6.05 16.62
N VAL A 131 -11.88 7.34 16.53
CA VAL A 131 -10.86 8.38 16.21
C VAL A 131 -9.81 8.47 17.31
N ASN A 132 -10.23 8.41 18.59
CA ASN A 132 -9.37 8.41 19.77
C ASN A 132 -8.38 9.59 19.80
N ARG A 133 -8.90 10.82 19.65
CA ARG A 133 -8.15 12.07 19.74
C ARG A 133 -8.94 13.11 20.53
N LYS A 134 -8.27 13.80 21.44
CA LYS A 134 -8.91 14.79 22.34
C LYS A 134 -9.48 16.00 21.60
N ASN A 135 -8.90 16.31 20.45
CA ASN A 135 -9.29 17.41 19.56
C ASN A 135 -10.25 16.99 18.43
N LEU A 136 -10.88 15.83 18.54
CA LEU A 136 -12.06 15.51 17.73
C LEU A 136 -13.27 16.35 18.21
N MET A 137 -14.18 16.66 17.29
CA MET A 137 -15.57 16.98 17.60
C MET A 137 -16.51 16.06 16.81
N ILE A 138 -17.51 15.50 17.48
CA ILE A 138 -18.59 14.79 16.77
C ILE A 138 -19.63 15.81 16.34
N LYS A 139 -19.95 15.83 15.04
CA LYS A 139 -20.94 16.73 14.48
C LYS A 139 -22.33 16.09 14.53
N ILE A 140 -23.28 16.77 15.17
CA ILE A 140 -24.67 16.29 15.40
C ILE A 140 -25.65 17.38 14.94
N PRO A 141 -26.63 17.06 14.07
CA PRO A 141 -27.70 17.99 13.68
C PRO A 141 -28.53 18.50 14.86
N ALA A 142 -28.89 19.78 14.84
CA ALA A 142 -29.76 20.42 15.82
C ALA A 142 -31.26 20.18 15.54
N THR A 143 -31.65 18.97 15.16
CA THR A 143 -33.07 18.58 15.13
C THR A 143 -33.60 18.48 16.56
N LEU A 144 -34.93 18.45 16.74
CA LEU A 144 -35.53 18.27 18.07
C LEU A 144 -35.01 17.00 18.78
N ASP A 145 -34.93 15.89 18.07
CA ASP A 145 -34.36 14.63 18.56
C ASP A 145 -32.84 14.75 18.80
N GLY A 146 -32.14 15.46 17.90
CA GLY A 146 -30.71 15.74 18.01
C GLY A 146 -30.32 16.51 19.27
N LEU A 147 -31.17 17.41 19.78
CA LEU A 147 -30.93 18.14 21.04
C LEU A 147 -30.74 17.20 22.23
N GLN A 148 -31.53 16.13 22.31
CA GLN A 148 -31.39 15.12 23.37
C GLN A 148 -30.08 14.35 23.22
N ALA A 149 -29.73 13.98 21.98
CA ALA A 149 -28.47 13.31 21.67
C ALA A 149 -27.26 14.19 22.01
N ILE A 150 -27.31 15.49 21.72
CA ILE A 150 -26.27 16.48 22.06
C ILE A 150 -26.06 16.52 23.57
N ARG A 151 -27.12 16.71 24.37
CA ARG A 151 -27.04 16.75 25.83
C ARG A 151 -26.36 15.49 26.39
N LYS A 152 -26.80 14.31 25.93
CA LYS A 152 -26.25 13.02 26.38
C LYS A 152 -24.79 12.83 25.97
N THR A 153 -24.45 13.19 24.74
CA THR A 153 -23.08 13.10 24.20
C THR A 153 -22.12 14.02 24.96
N ILE A 154 -22.53 15.26 25.24
CA ILE A 154 -21.77 16.19 26.11
C ILE A 154 -21.60 15.60 27.51
N SER A 155 -22.66 15.03 28.10
CA SER A 155 -22.58 14.42 29.44
C SER A 155 -21.61 13.23 29.49
N ALA A 156 -21.46 12.50 28.38
CA ALA A 156 -20.49 11.41 28.22
C ALA A 156 -19.04 11.92 28.12
N GLY A 157 -18.81 13.22 27.96
CA GLY A 157 -17.49 13.84 27.88
C GLY A 157 -16.94 13.96 26.47
N VAL A 158 -17.81 13.92 25.46
CA VAL A 158 -17.46 14.05 24.04
C VAL A 158 -17.60 15.51 23.62
N ASN A 159 -16.65 16.02 22.84
CA ASN A 159 -16.78 17.35 22.23
C ASN A 159 -17.77 17.30 21.07
N VAL A 160 -18.68 18.29 20.99
CA VAL A 160 -19.75 18.28 19.98
C VAL A 160 -19.72 19.54 19.12
N ASN A 161 -19.70 19.35 17.80
CA ASN A 161 -20.02 20.39 16.82
C ASN A 161 -21.52 20.30 16.49
N VAL A 162 -22.34 21.16 17.06
CA VAL A 162 -23.78 21.16 16.74
C VAL A 162 -23.98 21.80 15.37
N THR A 163 -24.67 21.14 14.45
CA THR A 163 -24.85 21.60 13.05
C THR A 163 -26.30 21.83 12.66
N LEU A 164 -26.51 22.43 11.47
CA LEU A 164 -27.83 22.75 10.90
C LEU A 164 -28.66 23.70 11.79
N ILE A 165 -28.02 24.69 12.42
CA ILE A 165 -28.70 25.72 13.18
C ILE A 165 -29.01 26.90 12.25
N PHE A 166 -30.29 27.25 12.11
CA PHE A 166 -30.74 28.35 11.25
C PHE A 166 -31.48 29.45 12.01
N SER A 167 -32.15 29.11 13.11
CA SER A 167 -32.95 30.05 13.89
C SER A 167 -32.31 30.38 15.23
N VAL A 168 -32.64 31.56 15.76
CA VAL A 168 -32.18 32.01 17.08
C VAL A 168 -32.84 31.16 18.18
N GLU A 169 -34.09 30.76 17.98
CA GLU A 169 -34.85 29.87 18.86
C GLU A 169 -34.18 28.49 18.97
N ARG A 170 -33.82 27.88 17.84
CA ARG A 170 -33.09 26.60 17.86
C ARG A 170 -31.74 26.75 18.52
N TYR A 171 -31.06 27.88 18.29
CA TYR A 171 -29.78 28.13 18.94
C TYR A 171 -29.91 28.24 20.47
N GLU A 172 -30.99 28.85 20.97
CA GLU A 172 -31.29 28.86 22.40
C GLU A 172 -31.43 27.45 22.98
N GLU A 173 -32.17 26.58 22.30
CA GLU A 173 -32.34 25.18 22.71
C GLU A 173 -31.01 24.39 22.64
N VAL A 174 -30.15 24.69 21.66
CA VAL A 174 -28.80 24.11 21.58
C VAL A 174 -27.92 24.53 22.76
N ILE A 175 -27.98 25.81 23.16
CA ILE A 175 -27.27 26.31 24.34
C ILE A 175 -27.81 25.61 25.60
N ASP A 176 -29.14 25.46 25.72
CA ASP A 176 -29.76 24.77 26.85
C ASP A 176 -29.32 23.30 26.92
N ALA A 177 -29.31 22.58 25.80
CA ALA A 177 -28.84 21.20 25.73
C ALA A 177 -27.36 21.06 26.14
N TYR A 178 -26.51 22.00 25.70
CA TYR A 178 -25.09 22.04 26.08
C TYR A 178 -24.90 22.26 27.58
N ILE A 179 -25.52 23.31 28.14
CA ILE A 179 -25.42 23.63 29.56
C ILE A 179 -25.97 22.47 30.40
N SER A 180 -27.11 21.91 30.01
CA SER A 180 -27.71 20.76 30.70
C SER A 180 -26.82 19.51 30.65
N GLY A 181 -26.11 19.27 29.55
CA GLY A 181 -25.17 18.14 29.43
C GLY A 181 -23.97 18.29 30.37
N LEU A 182 -23.46 19.52 30.52
CA LEU A 182 -22.41 19.83 31.51
C LEU A 182 -22.93 19.65 32.94
N GLU A 183 -24.14 20.11 33.23
CA GLU A 183 -24.80 19.92 34.54
C GLU A 183 -24.97 18.44 34.87
N ASP A 184 -25.46 17.64 33.93
CA ASP A 184 -25.61 16.19 34.08
C ASP A 184 -24.28 15.53 34.44
N ARG A 185 -23.19 15.96 33.81
CA ARG A 185 -21.85 15.42 34.06
C ARG A 185 -21.28 15.84 35.42
N VAL A 186 -21.48 17.11 35.81
CA VAL A 186 -21.11 17.60 37.14
C VAL A 186 -21.88 16.86 38.23
N ASN A 187 -23.16 16.59 38.01
CA ASN A 187 -23.99 15.83 38.95
C ASN A 187 -23.53 14.37 39.10
N GLN A 188 -22.82 13.83 38.10
CA GLN A 188 -22.13 12.54 38.18
C GLN A 188 -20.74 12.62 38.82
N GLY A 189 -20.27 13.81 39.23
CA GLY A 189 -18.95 14.01 39.83
C GLY A 189 -17.79 13.95 38.81
N LEU A 190 -18.08 14.11 37.52
CA LEU A 190 -17.09 14.02 36.44
C LEU A 190 -16.60 15.42 36.00
N PRO A 191 -15.34 15.54 35.53
CA PRO A 191 -14.76 16.81 35.11
C PRO A 191 -15.36 17.33 33.81
N ILE A 192 -15.42 18.66 33.66
CA ILE A 192 -16.01 19.36 32.49
C ILE A 192 -15.03 20.31 31.78
N ASP A 193 -13.84 20.48 32.32
CA ASP A 193 -12.80 21.40 31.83
C ASP A 193 -12.22 21.00 30.47
N GLY A 194 -12.27 19.71 30.14
CA GLY A 194 -11.88 19.18 28.83
C GLY A 194 -12.98 19.18 27.77
N ILE A 195 -14.20 19.65 28.06
CA ILE A 195 -15.34 19.58 27.14
C ILE A 195 -15.50 20.89 26.38
N HIS A 196 -15.48 20.79 25.06
CA HIS A 196 -15.67 21.90 24.15
C HIS A 196 -16.81 21.63 23.18
N SER A 197 -17.48 22.70 22.76
CA SER A 197 -18.53 22.62 21.76
C SER A 197 -18.54 23.87 20.90
N VAL A 198 -18.96 23.70 19.65
CA VAL A 198 -19.27 24.81 18.73
C VAL A 198 -20.70 24.65 18.24
N ALA A 199 -21.35 25.77 17.94
CA ALA A 199 -22.70 25.82 17.38
C ALA A 199 -22.65 26.38 15.96
N SER A 200 -22.64 25.49 14.96
CA SER A 200 -22.58 25.81 13.53
C SER A 200 -23.89 26.43 13.04
N PHE A 201 -23.93 27.75 13.09
CA PHE A 201 -25.04 28.61 12.66
C PHE A 201 -24.87 28.99 11.18
N PHE A 202 -25.83 28.59 10.35
CA PHE A 202 -25.74 28.72 8.89
C PHE A 202 -26.13 30.11 8.41
N VAL A 203 -25.32 30.67 7.51
CA VAL A 203 -25.45 32.08 7.09
C VAL A 203 -26.05 32.20 5.68
N SER A 204 -25.28 31.92 4.62
CA SER A 204 -25.67 32.28 3.23
C SER A 204 -26.98 31.65 2.72
N ARG A 205 -27.41 30.52 3.31
CA ARG A 205 -28.68 29.87 2.95
C ARG A 205 -29.91 30.73 3.29
N VAL A 206 -29.81 31.56 4.32
CA VAL A 206 -30.88 32.47 4.76
C VAL A 206 -31.12 33.55 3.71
N ASP A 207 -30.07 34.27 3.30
CA ASP A 207 -30.18 35.28 2.23
C ASP A 207 -30.63 34.65 0.91
N SER A 208 -30.11 33.47 0.57
CA SER A 208 -30.50 32.77 -0.67
C SER A 208 -32.01 32.50 -0.76
N LEU A 209 -32.70 32.31 0.36
CA LEU A 209 -34.15 32.09 0.40
C LEU A 209 -34.93 33.40 0.57
N ILE A 210 -34.43 34.33 1.38
CA ILE A 210 -35.10 35.63 1.62
C ILE A 210 -35.01 36.52 0.38
N ASP A 211 -33.86 36.58 -0.29
CA ASP A 211 -33.70 37.36 -1.54
C ASP A 211 -34.66 36.88 -2.63
N LYS A 212 -34.93 35.56 -2.70
CA LYS A 212 -35.95 34.99 -3.60
C LYS A 212 -37.36 35.47 -3.23
N LYS A 213 -37.70 35.49 -1.94
CA LYS A 213 -38.99 35.99 -1.46
C LYS A 213 -39.15 37.49 -1.72
N LEU A 214 -38.12 38.30 -1.43
CA LEU A 214 -38.09 39.73 -1.74
C LEU A 214 -38.26 39.98 -3.25
N THR A 215 -37.58 39.20 -4.09
CA THR A 215 -37.74 39.28 -5.55
C THR A 215 -39.18 38.96 -5.98
N SER A 216 -39.83 37.94 -5.38
CA SER A 216 -41.25 37.64 -5.64
C SER A 216 -42.16 38.80 -5.23
N LEU A 217 -41.95 39.38 -4.04
CA LEU A 217 -42.72 40.54 -3.58
C LEU A 217 -42.56 41.75 -4.51
N HIS A 218 -41.36 41.98 -5.03
CA HIS A 218 -41.12 43.03 -6.02
C HIS A 218 -41.86 42.75 -7.34
N GLN A 219 -41.80 41.51 -7.85
CA GLN A 219 -42.54 41.09 -9.04
C GLN A 219 -44.07 41.21 -8.88
N GLU A 220 -44.56 41.03 -7.66
CA GLU A 220 -45.97 41.21 -7.28
C GLU A 220 -46.34 42.69 -7.04
N GLY A 221 -45.38 43.62 -7.13
CA GLY A 221 -45.58 45.06 -6.91
C GLY A 221 -45.81 45.45 -5.44
N LYS A 222 -45.46 44.56 -4.49
CA LYS A 222 -45.63 44.79 -3.05
C LYS A 222 -44.49 45.59 -2.42
N ILE A 223 -43.31 45.59 -3.04
CA ILE A 223 -42.15 46.42 -2.66
C ILE A 223 -41.52 47.07 -3.89
N SER A 224 -40.90 48.23 -3.70
CA SER A 224 -40.16 48.95 -4.74
C SER A 224 -38.82 48.29 -5.10
N ALA A 225 -38.24 48.71 -6.22
CA ALA A 225 -36.90 48.25 -6.61
C ALA A 225 -35.81 48.72 -5.62
N ASP A 226 -35.99 49.92 -5.05
CA ASP A 226 -35.10 50.47 -4.03
C ASP A 226 -35.16 49.65 -2.74
N GLU A 227 -36.36 49.26 -2.29
CA GLU A 227 -36.54 48.37 -1.13
C GLU A 227 -35.96 46.97 -1.37
N LEU A 228 -36.15 46.40 -2.56
CA LEU A 228 -35.52 45.13 -2.93
C LEU A 228 -34.00 45.22 -2.80
N GLN A 229 -33.40 46.26 -3.40
CA GLN A 229 -31.96 46.49 -3.32
C GLN A 229 -31.49 46.77 -1.90
N GLU A 230 -32.29 47.49 -1.11
CA GLU A 230 -31.96 47.84 0.26
C GLU A 230 -31.93 46.62 1.18
N TYR A 231 -32.84 45.66 1.03
CA TYR A 231 -32.96 44.54 1.96
C TYR A 231 -32.23 43.26 1.52
N SER A 232 -31.90 43.15 0.24
CA SER A 232 -31.18 41.99 -0.29
C SER A 232 -29.80 41.79 0.35
N GLY A 233 -29.48 40.54 0.71
CA GLY A 233 -28.19 40.16 1.28
C GLY A 233 -27.92 40.62 2.73
N LYS A 234 -28.94 41.10 3.45
CA LYS A 234 -28.79 41.61 4.84
C LYS A 234 -29.39 40.70 5.91
N ALA A 235 -30.33 39.83 5.56
CA ALA A 235 -31.12 39.08 6.52
C ALA A 235 -30.30 38.00 7.25
N ALA A 236 -29.39 37.32 6.55
CA ALA A 236 -28.48 36.34 7.16
C ALA A 236 -27.57 36.98 8.20
N ILE A 237 -26.98 38.15 7.89
CA ILE A 237 -26.14 38.89 8.82
C ILE A 237 -26.96 39.34 10.03
N ALA A 238 -28.16 39.89 9.82
CA ALA A 238 -29.04 40.30 10.90
C ALA A 238 -29.41 39.14 11.83
N ASN A 239 -29.76 37.98 11.26
CA ASN A 239 -30.03 36.74 12.00
C ASN A 239 -28.82 36.28 12.82
N SER A 240 -27.61 36.26 12.23
CA SER A 240 -26.38 35.92 12.95
C SER A 240 -26.03 36.91 14.07
N LYS A 241 -26.31 38.21 13.89
CA LYS A 241 -26.16 39.20 14.96
C LYS A 241 -27.11 38.94 16.13
N MET A 242 -28.35 38.53 15.86
CA MET A 242 -29.29 38.12 16.90
C MET A 242 -28.82 36.86 17.63
N ALA A 243 -28.29 35.87 16.91
CA ALA A 243 -27.69 34.68 17.51
C ALA A 243 -26.48 35.05 18.41
N TYR A 244 -25.61 35.97 17.98
CA TYR A 244 -24.48 36.42 18.80
C TYR A 244 -24.93 37.22 20.04
N LYS A 245 -25.97 38.05 19.92
CA LYS A 245 -26.62 38.75 21.05
C LYS A 245 -27.13 37.74 22.09
N LEU A 246 -27.83 36.70 21.64
CA LEU A 246 -28.31 35.60 22.49
C LEU A 246 -27.15 34.85 23.17
N TYR A 247 -26.06 34.55 22.44
CA TYR A 247 -24.86 33.94 22.99
C TYR A 247 -24.28 34.76 24.16
N LEU A 248 -24.09 36.07 23.96
CA LEU A 248 -23.57 36.96 25.00
C LEU A 248 -24.49 36.96 26.23
N GLU A 249 -25.81 37.01 26.01
CA GLU A 249 -26.80 36.96 27.08
C GLU A 249 -26.69 35.65 27.87
N LYS A 250 -26.86 34.49 27.22
CA LYS A 250 -26.95 33.19 27.90
C LYS A 250 -25.68 32.81 28.65
N PHE A 251 -24.50 33.06 28.09
CA PHE A 251 -23.23 32.75 28.75
C PHE A 251 -22.82 33.78 29.83
N SER A 252 -23.57 34.88 29.97
CA SER A 252 -23.43 35.80 31.10
C SER A 252 -24.31 35.44 32.31
N GLN A 253 -25.32 34.56 32.12
CA GLN A 253 -26.29 34.21 33.16
C GLN A 253 -25.68 33.38 34.30
N PRO A 254 -26.23 33.47 35.53
CA PRO A 254 -25.72 32.74 36.70
C PRO A 254 -25.59 31.23 36.48
N ARG A 255 -26.52 30.61 35.73
CA ARG A 255 -26.52 29.17 35.44
C ARG A 255 -25.20 28.72 34.81
N PHE A 256 -24.74 29.41 33.77
CA PHE A 256 -23.46 29.09 33.15
C PHE A 256 -22.26 29.53 34.02
N LYS A 257 -22.35 30.67 34.71
CA LYS A 257 -21.26 31.18 35.56
C LYS A 257 -20.89 30.21 36.69
N GLU A 258 -21.84 29.45 37.23
CA GLU A 258 -21.54 28.39 38.20
C GLU A 258 -20.77 27.20 37.60
N LEU A 259 -21.02 26.88 36.33
CA LEU A 259 -20.24 25.87 35.59
C LEU A 259 -18.86 26.40 35.19
N GLU A 260 -18.76 27.68 34.79
CA GLU A 260 -17.49 28.34 34.42
C GLU A 260 -16.51 28.30 35.61
N LYS A 261 -16.99 28.50 36.85
CA LYS A 261 -16.19 28.33 38.09
C LYS A 261 -15.67 26.90 38.28
N LYS A 262 -16.34 25.90 37.70
CA LYS A 262 -15.94 24.49 37.71
C LYS A 262 -15.12 24.10 36.47
N GLY A 263 -14.73 25.08 35.65
CA GLY A 263 -13.89 24.88 34.47
C GLY A 263 -14.63 24.77 33.14
N ALA A 264 -15.95 24.98 33.10
CA ALA A 264 -16.71 24.88 31.84
C ALA A 264 -16.21 25.86 30.77
N ASN A 265 -16.03 25.36 29.56
CA ASN A 265 -15.80 26.18 28.37
C ASN A 265 -17.11 26.76 27.85
N ARG A 266 -17.06 27.88 27.12
CA ARG A 266 -18.24 28.41 26.41
C ARG A 266 -18.42 27.68 25.09
N GLN A 267 -19.67 27.36 24.72
CA GLN A 267 -19.97 26.87 23.37
C GLN A 267 -19.86 28.05 22.39
N ARG A 268 -18.85 28.01 21.50
CA ARG A 268 -18.58 29.12 20.58
C ARG A 268 -19.59 29.12 19.42
N PRO A 269 -20.15 30.27 19.03
CA PRO A 269 -20.83 30.39 17.75
C PRO A 269 -19.85 30.09 16.61
N LEU A 270 -20.24 29.23 15.68
CA LEU A 270 -19.49 28.92 14.47
C LEU A 270 -20.33 29.33 13.26
N TRP A 271 -19.83 30.29 12.47
CA TRP A 271 -20.49 30.73 11.24
C TRP A 271 -20.21 29.73 10.13
N ALA A 272 -21.25 29.02 9.69
CA ALA A 272 -21.18 28.00 8.65
C ALA A 272 -21.85 28.46 7.36
N SER A 273 -21.45 27.87 6.24
CA SER A 273 -21.96 28.26 4.91
C SER A 273 -21.72 29.75 4.63
N THR A 274 -20.49 30.23 4.83
CA THR A 274 -20.08 31.64 4.73
C THR A 274 -19.53 32.03 3.35
N SER A 275 -19.60 31.12 2.36
CA SER A 275 -19.40 31.49 0.96
C SER A 275 -20.60 32.28 0.42
N THR A 276 -20.34 33.42 -0.19
CA THR A 276 -21.34 34.20 -0.90
C THR A 276 -21.93 33.41 -2.09
N LYS A 277 -23.27 33.42 -2.24
CA LYS A 277 -23.97 32.71 -3.34
C LYS A 277 -24.40 33.63 -4.48
N ASN A 278 -24.47 34.93 -4.23
CA ASN A 278 -24.81 35.94 -5.21
C ASN A 278 -23.53 36.65 -5.70
N PRO A 279 -23.15 36.55 -6.98
CA PRO A 279 -21.96 37.22 -7.52
C PRO A 279 -21.95 38.74 -7.40
N ALA A 280 -23.11 39.37 -7.12
CA ALA A 280 -23.20 40.80 -6.89
C ALA A 280 -22.70 41.23 -5.50
N TYR A 281 -22.61 40.30 -4.56
CA TYR A 281 -22.10 40.56 -3.21
C TYR A 281 -20.60 40.28 -3.16
N SER A 282 -19.91 40.91 -2.22
CA SER A 282 -18.51 40.58 -1.92
C SER A 282 -18.39 39.08 -1.59
N ASP A 283 -17.39 38.40 -2.15
CA ASP A 283 -17.08 36.99 -1.89
C ASP A 283 -16.59 36.73 -0.46
N VAL A 284 -16.21 37.79 0.27
CA VAL A 284 -15.85 37.80 1.70
C VAL A 284 -16.91 38.44 2.61
N LEU A 285 -18.10 38.78 2.07
CA LEU A 285 -19.17 39.50 2.80
C LEU A 285 -19.44 38.91 4.20
N TYR A 286 -19.78 37.62 4.25
CA TYR A 286 -20.15 36.96 5.49
C TYR A 286 -18.97 36.76 6.44
N VAL A 287 -17.74 36.71 5.93
CA VAL A 287 -16.57 36.66 6.79
C VAL A 287 -16.41 37.99 7.50
N GLU A 288 -16.35 39.09 6.76
CA GLU A 288 -16.12 40.43 7.32
C GLU A 288 -17.21 40.88 8.29
N GLU A 289 -18.49 40.66 7.94
CA GLU A 289 -19.63 41.15 8.73
C GLU A 289 -19.85 40.38 10.03
N LEU A 290 -19.28 39.19 10.15
CA LEU A 290 -19.50 38.28 11.29
C LEU A 290 -18.28 38.10 12.20
N ILE A 291 -17.24 38.92 12.03
CA ILE A 291 -16.08 38.91 12.93
C ILE A 291 -16.49 39.38 14.32
N GLY A 292 -16.20 38.55 15.32
CA GLY A 292 -16.57 38.74 16.72
C GLY A 292 -15.73 37.91 17.69
N GLU A 293 -15.62 38.38 18.93
CA GLU A 293 -14.86 37.70 19.96
C GLU A 293 -15.44 36.31 20.30
N ASN A 294 -14.58 35.30 20.48
CA ASN A 294 -14.95 33.92 20.84
C ASN A 294 -15.83 33.21 19.80
N THR A 295 -15.68 33.54 18.53
CA THR A 295 -16.41 32.89 17.42
C THR A 295 -15.49 32.05 16.55
N VAL A 296 -16.08 31.18 15.73
CA VAL A 296 -15.39 30.45 14.66
C VAL A 296 -16.07 30.82 13.34
N ASN A 297 -15.34 30.86 12.24
CA ASN A 297 -15.90 30.88 10.90
C ASN A 297 -15.31 29.69 10.14
N THR A 298 -16.16 28.79 9.65
CA THR A 298 -15.69 27.69 8.79
C THR A 298 -15.85 28.08 7.33
N MET A 299 -14.73 28.17 6.62
CA MET A 299 -14.64 28.73 5.28
C MET A 299 -14.29 27.63 4.28
N PRO A 300 -15.02 27.52 3.16
CA PRO A 300 -14.57 26.68 2.05
C PRO A 300 -13.28 27.26 1.43
N PRO A 301 -12.51 26.46 0.68
CA PRO A 301 -11.19 26.85 0.18
C PRO A 301 -11.20 28.19 -0.57
N GLN A 302 -12.18 28.40 -1.45
CA GLN A 302 -12.27 29.61 -2.26
C GLN A 302 -12.53 30.87 -1.42
N THR A 303 -13.30 30.76 -0.32
CA THR A 303 -13.57 31.90 0.57
C THR A 303 -12.36 32.21 1.45
N LEU A 304 -11.61 31.18 1.88
CA LEU A 304 -10.35 31.38 2.57
C LEU A 304 -9.34 32.13 1.69
N ASP A 305 -9.21 31.71 0.43
CA ASP A 305 -8.30 32.36 -0.52
C ASP A 305 -8.72 33.81 -0.81
N ALA A 306 -10.00 34.08 -1.03
CA ALA A 306 -10.52 35.45 -1.21
C ALA A 306 -10.27 36.33 0.03
N PHE A 307 -10.50 35.79 1.22
CA PHE A 307 -10.23 36.54 2.46
C PHE A 307 -8.74 36.82 2.67
N ARG A 308 -7.87 35.86 2.30
CA ARG A 308 -6.42 36.04 2.33
C ARG A 308 -5.97 37.14 1.36
N ASP A 309 -6.57 37.20 0.17
CA ASP A 309 -6.24 38.16 -0.88
C ASP A 309 -6.67 39.59 -0.54
N HIS A 310 -7.94 39.81 -0.18
CA HIS A 310 -8.49 41.15 -0.05
C HIS A 310 -9.47 41.36 1.13
N GLY A 311 -9.60 40.39 2.03
CA GLY A 311 -10.48 40.49 3.20
C GLY A 311 -10.01 41.54 4.22
N LYS A 312 -10.96 42.14 4.95
CA LYS A 312 -10.70 43.12 6.00
C LYS A 312 -11.19 42.63 7.36
N ALA A 313 -10.25 42.43 8.27
CA ALA A 313 -10.56 42.02 9.64
C ALA A 313 -10.93 43.22 10.53
N GLU A 314 -12.21 43.37 10.85
CA GLU A 314 -12.76 44.33 11.79
C GLU A 314 -13.92 43.71 12.55
N GLU A 315 -14.03 43.94 13.87
CA GLU A 315 -15.19 43.48 14.63
C GLU A 315 -16.46 44.23 14.17
N LYS A 316 -17.43 43.47 13.65
CA LYS A 316 -18.69 44.01 13.09
C LYS A 316 -19.95 43.33 13.64
N ILE A 317 -19.83 42.14 14.23
CA ILE A 317 -21.00 41.39 14.74
C ILE A 317 -21.77 42.16 15.83
N THR A 318 -21.09 43.00 16.61
CA THR A 318 -21.67 43.82 17.69
C THR A 318 -22.16 45.20 17.23
N LYS A 319 -21.88 45.58 15.98
CA LYS A 319 -22.30 46.87 15.40
C LYS A 319 -23.66 46.74 14.72
N GLY A 320 -24.49 47.76 14.81
CA GLY A 320 -25.75 47.82 14.06
C GLY A 320 -26.79 46.76 14.47
N VAL A 321 -26.76 46.32 15.73
CA VAL A 321 -27.62 45.23 16.24
C VAL A 321 -29.09 45.67 16.28
N LYS A 322 -29.36 46.94 16.58
CA LYS A 322 -30.73 47.48 16.61
C LYS A 322 -31.33 47.53 15.20
N GLU A 323 -30.53 47.96 14.23
CA GLU A 323 -30.88 48.01 12.82
C GLU A 323 -31.15 46.60 12.26
N ALA A 324 -30.39 45.60 12.72
CA ALA A 324 -30.66 44.20 12.41
C ALA A 324 -32.01 43.71 12.97
N GLU A 325 -32.37 44.09 14.19
CA GLU A 325 -33.65 43.77 14.82
C GLU A 325 -34.83 44.46 14.11
N GLU A 326 -34.66 45.73 13.75
CA GLU A 326 -35.61 46.50 12.95
C GLU A 326 -35.80 45.88 11.54
N LEU A 327 -34.72 45.43 10.90
CA LEU A 327 -34.78 44.73 9.60
C LEU A 327 -35.60 43.43 9.68
N LEU A 328 -35.34 42.57 10.68
CA LEU A 328 -36.08 41.31 10.82
C LEU A 328 -37.57 41.57 11.09
N THR A 329 -37.88 42.58 11.91
CA THR A 329 -39.27 43.02 12.16
C THR A 329 -39.93 43.55 10.88
N HIS A 330 -39.17 44.28 10.05
CA HIS A 330 -39.68 44.78 8.79
C HIS A 330 -39.95 43.64 7.79
N LEU A 331 -39.06 42.65 7.68
CA LEU A 331 -39.29 41.46 6.84
C LEU A 331 -40.58 40.72 7.25
N GLU A 332 -40.83 40.58 8.55
CA GLU A 332 -42.10 40.03 9.06
C GLU A 332 -43.30 40.89 8.62
N SER A 333 -43.19 42.23 8.67
CA SER A 333 -44.26 43.13 8.21
C SER A 333 -44.56 43.00 6.70
N LEU A 334 -43.59 42.53 5.91
CA LEU A 334 -43.74 42.20 4.49
C LEU A 334 -44.29 40.78 4.24
N GLY A 335 -44.58 40.02 5.30
CA GLY A 335 -45.05 38.64 5.22
C GLY A 335 -43.94 37.60 5.00
N ILE A 336 -42.67 37.96 5.24
CA ILE A 336 -41.55 37.01 5.23
C ILE A 336 -41.30 36.57 6.66
N SER A 337 -41.88 35.43 7.05
CA SER A 337 -41.65 34.91 8.39
C SER A 337 -40.27 34.28 8.54
N MET A 338 -39.49 34.78 9.50
CA MET A 338 -38.17 34.21 9.80
C MET A 338 -38.31 32.80 10.35
N GLN A 339 -39.31 32.54 11.18
CA GLN A 339 -39.58 31.21 11.74
C GLN A 339 -39.84 30.19 10.61
N GLU A 340 -40.74 30.51 9.67
CA GLU A 340 -41.05 29.64 8.52
C GLU A 340 -39.83 29.44 7.62
N VAL A 341 -39.07 30.51 7.35
CA VAL A 341 -37.83 30.46 6.55
C VAL A 341 -36.82 29.53 7.21
N THR A 342 -36.56 29.69 8.50
CA THR A 342 -35.53 28.90 9.20
C THR A 342 -35.94 27.46 9.40
N GLN A 343 -37.23 27.17 9.67
CA GLN A 343 -37.72 25.79 9.76
C GLN A 343 -37.57 25.08 8.41
N LYS A 344 -37.96 25.76 7.32
CA LYS A 344 -37.78 25.21 5.97
C LYS A 344 -36.30 24.92 5.67
N LEU A 345 -35.40 25.81 6.07
CA LEU A 345 -33.96 25.62 5.86
C LEU A 345 -33.37 24.48 6.71
N GLU A 346 -33.89 24.26 7.92
CA GLU A 346 -33.55 23.10 8.76
C GLU A 346 -33.98 21.80 8.06
N ASP A 347 -35.25 21.70 7.66
CA ASP A 347 -35.81 20.52 6.98
C ASP A 347 -35.09 20.22 5.64
N ASP A 348 -34.94 21.24 4.80
CA ASP A 348 -34.21 21.14 3.53
C ASP A 348 -32.72 20.81 3.79
N GLY A 349 -32.17 21.31 4.91
CA GLY A 349 -30.80 21.08 5.33
C GLY A 349 -30.53 19.62 5.68
N VAL A 350 -31.34 19.04 6.58
CA VAL A 350 -31.25 17.63 6.97
C VAL A 350 -31.42 16.74 5.75
N LYS A 351 -32.44 17.03 4.91
CA LYS A 351 -32.66 16.28 3.67
C LYS A 351 -31.47 16.36 2.72
N SER A 352 -30.91 17.55 2.49
CA SER A 352 -29.77 17.73 1.59
C SER A 352 -28.52 16.94 2.03
N PHE A 353 -28.32 16.80 3.34
CA PHE A 353 -27.20 16.04 3.90
C PHE A 353 -27.44 14.53 3.80
N ALA A 354 -28.67 14.07 4.04
CA ALA A 354 -29.06 12.67 3.82
C ALA A 354 -28.94 12.28 2.34
N ASP A 355 -29.39 13.14 1.42
CA ASP A 355 -29.27 12.92 -0.03
C ASP A 355 -27.79 12.86 -0.47
N ALA A 356 -26.95 13.77 0.03
CA ALA A 356 -25.51 13.78 -0.26
C ALA A 356 -24.81 12.52 0.29
N PHE A 357 -25.17 12.09 1.50
CA PHE A 357 -24.66 10.86 2.10
C PHE A 357 -25.08 9.62 1.30
N GLN A 358 -26.34 9.54 0.87
CA GLN A 358 -26.80 8.43 0.04
C GLN A 358 -26.08 8.39 -1.32
N SER A 359 -25.85 9.54 -1.96
CA SER A 359 -25.07 9.62 -3.21
C SER A 359 -23.62 9.18 -3.03
N MET A 360 -23.01 9.51 -1.89
CA MET A 360 -21.67 9.04 -1.54
C MET A 360 -21.63 7.53 -1.34
N LEU A 361 -22.62 6.95 -0.63
CA LEU A 361 -22.71 5.49 -0.47
C LEU A 361 -22.89 4.79 -1.82
N GLU A 362 -23.66 5.37 -2.74
CA GLU A 362 -23.79 4.84 -4.11
C GLU A 362 -22.46 4.86 -4.85
N THR A 363 -21.69 5.95 -4.73
CA THR A 363 -20.34 6.05 -5.32
C THR A 363 -19.43 4.94 -4.78
N ILE A 364 -19.47 4.70 -3.46
CA ILE A 364 -18.70 3.61 -2.83
C ILE A 364 -19.20 2.25 -3.32
N ARG A 365 -20.52 2.07 -3.53
CA ARG A 365 -21.07 0.82 -4.07
C ARG A 365 -20.55 0.55 -5.47
N GLU A 366 -20.63 1.50 -6.39
CA GLU A 366 -20.16 1.34 -7.77
C GLU A 366 -18.67 0.97 -7.82
N ARG A 367 -17.86 1.63 -6.96
CA ARG A 367 -16.43 1.32 -6.78
C ARG A 367 -16.23 -0.09 -6.23
N LYS A 368 -16.95 -0.45 -5.16
CA LYS A 368 -16.92 -1.77 -4.54
C LYS A 368 -17.27 -2.86 -5.54
N GLU A 369 -18.33 -2.69 -6.33
CA GLU A 369 -18.76 -3.65 -7.35
C GLU A 369 -17.66 -3.82 -8.41
N THR A 370 -17.07 -2.73 -8.90
CA THR A 370 -15.96 -2.76 -9.85
C THR A 370 -14.77 -3.55 -9.30
N MET A 371 -14.35 -3.26 -8.07
CA MET A 371 -13.25 -3.96 -7.39
C MET A 371 -13.56 -5.45 -7.14
N GLN A 372 -14.82 -5.79 -6.89
CA GLN A 372 -15.25 -7.17 -6.66
C GLN A 372 -15.32 -7.99 -7.96
N LEU A 373 -15.46 -7.36 -9.13
CA LEU A 373 -15.37 -8.07 -10.42
C LEU A 373 -13.99 -8.72 -10.62
N GLU A 374 -12.93 -8.12 -10.07
CA GLU A 374 -11.56 -8.65 -10.12
C GLU A 374 -11.45 -10.06 -9.50
N LEU A 375 -12.26 -10.35 -8.49
CA LEU A 375 -12.27 -11.65 -7.81
C LEU A 375 -12.99 -12.74 -8.62
N GLY A 376 -13.86 -12.38 -9.57
CA GLY A 376 -14.69 -13.32 -10.31
C GLY A 376 -15.41 -14.32 -9.38
N LEU A 377 -15.15 -15.61 -9.57
CA LEU A 377 -15.73 -16.69 -8.77
C LEU A 377 -15.29 -16.70 -7.29
N LEU A 378 -14.22 -15.99 -6.94
CA LEU A 378 -13.64 -15.97 -5.59
C LEU A 378 -14.34 -15.00 -4.64
N LYS A 379 -15.25 -14.14 -5.11
CA LYS A 379 -15.84 -13.04 -4.33
C LYS A 379 -16.38 -13.48 -2.96
N SER A 380 -17.35 -14.39 -2.93
CA SER A 380 -18.01 -14.83 -1.68
C SER A 380 -17.11 -15.72 -0.82
N LEU A 381 -16.21 -16.47 -1.46
CA LEU A 381 -15.27 -17.35 -0.76
C LEU A 381 -14.19 -16.53 -0.05
N THR A 382 -13.74 -15.44 -0.66
CA THR A 382 -12.76 -14.52 -0.09
C THR A 382 -13.33 -13.85 1.16
N SER A 383 -14.53 -13.29 1.11
CA SER A 383 -15.14 -12.65 2.29
C SER A 383 -15.35 -13.65 3.44
N ALA A 384 -15.79 -14.87 3.14
CA ALA A 384 -15.89 -15.94 4.13
C ALA A 384 -14.52 -16.32 4.72
N LYS A 385 -13.47 -16.39 3.90
CA LYS A 385 -12.10 -16.68 4.35
C LYS A 385 -11.59 -15.57 5.26
N VAL A 386 -11.76 -14.29 4.88
CA VAL A 386 -11.36 -13.15 5.71
C VAL A 386 -12.06 -13.18 7.07
N ALA A 387 -13.36 -13.47 7.11
CA ALA A 387 -14.10 -13.61 8.37
C ALA A 387 -13.55 -14.75 9.25
N ALA A 388 -13.18 -15.89 8.64
CA ALA A 388 -12.56 -17.01 9.37
C ALA A 388 -11.19 -16.62 9.95
N LEU A 389 -10.33 -15.97 9.16
CA LEU A 389 -9.00 -15.52 9.60
C LEU A 389 -9.10 -14.44 10.71
N LYS A 390 -10.12 -13.57 10.64
CA LYS A 390 -10.46 -12.61 11.71
C LYS A 390 -10.82 -13.34 13.00
N GLY A 391 -11.67 -14.35 12.94
CA GLY A 391 -12.06 -15.17 14.10
C GLY A 391 -10.90 -15.95 14.71
N GLN A 392 -9.86 -16.25 13.93
CA GLN A 392 -8.62 -16.89 14.39
C GLN A 392 -7.59 -15.90 14.93
N HIS A 393 -7.88 -14.61 14.91
CA HIS A 393 -6.95 -13.53 15.28
C HIS A 393 -5.60 -13.61 14.52
N LEU A 394 -5.65 -13.99 13.24
CA LEU A 394 -4.43 -14.35 12.48
C LEU A 394 -3.38 -13.22 12.49
N VAL A 395 -3.78 -11.96 12.26
CA VAL A 395 -2.85 -10.81 12.28
C VAL A 395 -2.14 -10.71 13.62
N THR A 396 -2.88 -10.73 14.73
CA THR A 396 -2.31 -10.65 16.08
C THR A 396 -1.32 -11.79 16.30
N ARG A 397 -1.70 -13.03 15.94
CA ARG A 397 -0.85 -14.22 16.11
C ARG A 397 0.44 -14.14 15.29
N ILE A 398 0.39 -13.62 14.06
CA ILE A 398 1.60 -13.38 13.23
C ILE A 398 2.56 -12.43 13.96
N TYR A 399 2.07 -11.30 14.48
CA TYR A 399 2.90 -10.31 15.18
C TYR A 399 3.37 -10.80 16.56
N GLU A 400 2.62 -11.69 17.22
CA GLU A 400 3.05 -12.40 18.43
C GLU A 400 4.01 -13.57 18.14
N LYS A 401 4.36 -13.78 16.86
CA LYS A 401 5.27 -14.83 16.40
C LYS A 401 4.77 -16.24 16.76
N ASP A 402 3.46 -16.45 16.73
CA ASP A 402 2.85 -17.75 16.93
C ASP A 402 3.05 -18.62 15.69
N ALA A 403 4.08 -19.46 15.74
CA ALA A 403 4.46 -20.34 14.63
C ALA A 403 3.45 -21.46 14.35
N SER A 404 2.53 -21.76 15.27
CA SER A 404 1.56 -22.86 15.11
C SER A 404 0.54 -22.62 14.01
N ILE A 405 0.48 -21.41 13.45
CA ILE A 405 -0.38 -21.10 12.30
C ILE A 405 0.10 -21.71 10.98
N TRP A 406 1.35 -22.18 10.92
CA TRP A 406 1.92 -22.77 9.70
C TRP A 406 2.28 -24.25 9.83
N THR A 407 2.67 -24.70 11.03
CA THR A 407 3.09 -26.10 11.26
C THR A 407 2.95 -26.48 12.73
N ASP A 408 2.68 -27.77 12.97
CA ASP A 408 2.72 -28.40 14.30
C ASP A 408 4.08 -29.06 14.59
N ASP A 409 5.01 -29.08 13.63
CA ASP A 409 6.33 -29.69 13.80
C ASP A 409 7.22 -28.89 14.76
N LYS A 410 7.87 -29.58 15.71
CA LYS A 410 8.65 -28.93 16.77
C LYS A 410 9.87 -28.17 16.25
N GLU A 411 10.56 -28.69 15.24
CA GLU A 411 11.74 -28.04 14.67
C GLU A 411 11.30 -26.84 13.82
N GLY A 412 10.27 -27.02 13.01
CA GLY A 412 9.61 -25.95 12.24
C GLY A 412 9.16 -24.79 13.14
N LEU A 413 8.50 -25.06 14.27
CA LEU A 413 8.07 -24.04 15.23
C LEU A 413 9.24 -23.15 15.72
N GLN A 414 10.40 -23.76 15.98
CA GLN A 414 11.58 -23.01 16.44
C GLN A 414 12.22 -22.21 15.30
N GLU A 415 12.27 -22.78 14.10
CA GLU A 415 12.79 -22.09 12.93
C GLU A 415 11.95 -20.86 12.61
N ILE A 416 10.62 -21.00 12.50
CA ILE A 416 9.72 -19.90 12.16
C ILE A 416 9.86 -18.71 13.11
N ARG A 417 9.95 -18.95 14.43
CA ARG A 417 10.14 -17.88 15.42
C ARG A 417 11.40 -17.03 15.18
N LYS A 418 12.42 -17.62 14.55
CA LYS A 418 13.67 -16.97 14.13
C LYS A 418 13.64 -16.50 12.68
N ARG A 419 12.48 -16.44 12.03
CA ARG A 419 12.33 -16.00 10.63
C ARG A 419 11.34 -14.85 10.45
N LEU A 420 10.69 -14.40 11.52
CA LEU A 420 9.68 -13.34 11.52
C LEU A 420 10.24 -11.93 11.81
N GLY A 421 11.56 -11.72 11.70
CA GLY A 421 12.16 -10.39 11.87
C GLY A 421 11.73 -9.37 10.80
N TRP A 422 11.26 -9.84 9.64
CA TRP A 422 10.89 -8.99 8.50
C TRP A 422 9.69 -8.09 8.78
N LEU A 423 8.82 -8.47 9.72
CA LEU A 423 7.66 -7.68 10.15
C LEU A 423 8.05 -6.27 10.63
N ASP A 424 9.21 -6.14 11.26
CA ASP A 424 9.72 -4.87 11.79
C ASP A 424 10.93 -4.33 11.00
N ALA A 425 11.38 -5.04 9.96
CA ALA A 425 12.51 -4.63 9.12
C ALA A 425 12.40 -3.19 8.56
N PRO A 426 11.24 -2.69 8.10
CA PRO A 426 11.11 -1.30 7.65
C PRO A 426 11.50 -0.27 8.71
N TYR A 427 11.24 -0.55 9.99
CA TYR A 427 11.55 0.38 11.07
C TYR A 427 13.03 0.35 11.42
N PHE A 428 13.65 -0.83 11.44
CA PHE A 428 15.09 -0.95 11.61
C PHE A 428 15.87 -0.37 10.42
N ALA A 429 15.34 -0.49 9.21
CA ALA A 429 15.91 0.10 8.00
C ALA A 429 16.12 1.61 8.16
N LYS A 430 15.16 2.31 8.79
CA LYS A 430 15.25 3.76 9.04
C LYS A 430 16.49 4.13 9.85
N ASP A 431 16.82 3.34 10.87
CA ASP A 431 17.96 3.61 11.75
C ASP A 431 19.32 3.34 11.05
N LEU A 432 19.31 2.54 9.96
CA LEU A 432 20.51 2.21 9.18
C LEU A 432 20.87 3.26 8.13
N ILE A 433 19.92 4.13 7.74
CA ILE A 433 20.10 5.08 6.62
C ILE A 433 21.38 5.92 6.74
N PRO A 434 21.70 6.56 7.89
CA PRO A 434 22.89 7.42 7.98
C PRO A 434 24.19 6.66 7.68
N GLN A 435 24.33 5.44 8.21
CA GLN A 435 25.51 4.60 7.98
C GLN A 435 25.64 4.14 6.52
N LEU A 436 24.51 3.88 5.87
CA LEU A 436 24.47 3.45 4.48
C LEU A 436 24.77 4.61 3.51
N VAL A 437 24.28 5.80 3.81
CA VAL A 437 24.59 7.03 3.08
C VAL A 437 26.08 7.38 3.20
N GLU A 438 26.66 7.30 4.40
CA GLU A 438 28.10 7.50 4.61
C GLU A 438 28.94 6.53 3.76
N LEU A 439 28.57 5.23 3.75
CA LEU A 439 29.24 4.24 2.92
C LEU A 439 29.18 4.59 1.42
N ARG A 440 28.01 5.01 0.92
CA ARG A 440 27.86 5.44 -0.48
C ARG A 440 28.78 6.62 -0.79
N ASP A 441 28.78 7.63 0.07
CA ASP A 441 29.54 8.86 -0.15
C ASP A 441 31.05 8.60 -0.15
N GLU A 442 31.54 7.72 0.74
CA GLU A 442 32.93 7.22 0.72
C GLU A 442 33.28 6.55 -0.62
N ILE A 443 32.42 5.67 -1.12
CA ILE A 443 32.65 4.93 -2.37
C ILE A 443 32.64 5.87 -3.58
N LEU A 444 31.73 6.84 -3.61
CA LEU A 444 31.68 7.84 -4.68
C LEU A 444 32.91 8.75 -4.67
N ALA A 445 33.41 9.13 -3.48
CA ALA A 445 34.61 9.95 -3.34
C ALA A 445 35.89 9.25 -3.85
N GLU A 446 35.89 7.92 -3.95
CA GLU A 446 36.99 7.11 -4.47
C GLU A 446 36.85 6.76 -5.97
N ASP A 447 35.97 7.48 -6.70
CA ASP A 447 35.76 7.35 -8.14
C ASP A 447 35.33 5.94 -8.60
N TYR A 448 34.63 5.17 -7.76
CA TYR A 448 33.92 3.97 -8.21
C TYR A 448 32.71 4.39 -9.05
N THR A 449 32.40 3.61 -10.09
CA THR A 449 31.25 3.89 -10.99
C THR A 449 30.34 2.69 -11.20
N HIS A 450 30.78 1.49 -10.82
CA HIS A 450 30.04 0.24 -10.99
C HIS A 450 29.93 -0.52 -9.67
N VAL A 451 28.83 -1.25 -9.54
CA VAL A 451 28.68 -2.31 -8.55
C VAL A 451 28.43 -3.61 -9.29
N LEU A 452 29.19 -4.66 -8.97
CA LEU A 452 28.89 -6.02 -9.38
C LEU A 452 28.46 -6.82 -8.15
N LEU A 453 27.18 -7.16 -8.09
CA LEU A 453 26.62 -7.99 -7.03
C LEU A 453 26.81 -9.47 -7.37
N LEU A 454 27.55 -10.17 -6.52
CA LEU A 454 27.79 -11.61 -6.57
C LEU A 454 26.85 -12.28 -5.57
N GLY A 455 25.72 -12.80 -6.05
CA GLY A 455 24.64 -13.26 -5.17
C GLY A 455 23.64 -14.18 -5.86
N MET A 456 22.82 -14.87 -5.07
CA MET A 456 21.79 -15.79 -5.55
C MET A 456 20.48 -15.57 -4.81
N GLY A 457 19.35 -15.77 -5.51
CA GLY A 457 18.00 -15.73 -4.92
C GLY A 457 17.72 -14.44 -4.16
N GLY A 458 17.27 -14.56 -2.91
CA GLY A 458 16.89 -13.41 -2.08
C GLY A 458 18.02 -12.40 -1.82
N SER A 459 19.28 -12.81 -2.04
CA SER A 459 20.46 -11.94 -1.94
C SER A 459 20.73 -11.11 -3.21
N SER A 460 19.98 -11.30 -4.31
CA SER A 460 20.14 -10.56 -5.57
C SER A 460 18.83 -10.03 -6.18
N LEU A 461 17.70 -10.74 -6.05
CA LEU A 461 16.46 -10.40 -6.77
C LEU A 461 15.87 -9.03 -6.40
N ALA A 462 15.83 -8.69 -5.10
CA ALA A 462 15.32 -7.38 -4.69
C ALA A 462 16.18 -6.23 -5.24
N ALA A 463 17.50 -6.44 -5.32
CA ALA A 463 18.42 -5.48 -5.92
C ALA A 463 18.20 -5.33 -7.44
N GLU A 464 17.90 -6.44 -8.14
CA GLU A 464 17.55 -6.42 -9.57
C GLU A 464 16.27 -5.60 -9.81
N VAL A 465 15.25 -5.85 -8.99
CA VAL A 465 13.98 -5.12 -9.04
C VAL A 465 14.23 -3.62 -8.89
N LEU A 466 14.94 -3.21 -7.83
CA LEU A 466 15.22 -1.80 -7.58
C LEU A 466 16.03 -1.18 -8.72
N SER A 467 17.03 -1.90 -9.24
CA SER A 467 17.87 -1.40 -10.33
C SER A 467 17.08 -1.12 -11.62
N GLN A 468 16.21 -2.06 -12.02
CA GLN A 468 15.41 -1.90 -13.24
C GLN A 468 14.33 -0.83 -13.06
N SER A 469 13.67 -0.80 -11.89
CA SER A 469 12.57 0.12 -11.65
C SER A 469 13.00 1.58 -11.42
N PHE A 470 14.21 1.81 -10.91
CA PHE A 470 14.80 3.15 -10.75
C PHE A 470 15.71 3.57 -11.92
N LYS A 471 15.73 2.80 -13.02
CA LYS A 471 16.61 3.05 -14.16
C LYS A 471 16.37 4.46 -14.72
N GLY A 472 17.44 5.27 -14.72
CA GLY A 472 17.39 6.68 -15.17
C GLY A 472 16.75 7.66 -14.18
N GLN A 473 16.36 7.21 -12.99
CA GLN A 473 15.80 8.04 -11.91
C GLN A 473 16.76 8.22 -10.73
N ALA A 474 17.65 7.26 -10.49
CA ALA A 474 18.65 7.33 -9.43
C ALA A 474 20.02 7.76 -9.99
N ASP A 475 20.74 8.58 -9.23
CA ASP A 475 22.06 9.13 -9.59
C ASP A 475 23.12 8.54 -8.65
N GLY A 476 23.77 7.47 -9.10
CA GLY A 476 24.75 6.70 -8.33
C GLY A 476 25.47 5.67 -9.17
N LEU A 477 25.92 4.59 -8.54
CA LEU A 477 26.69 3.54 -9.21
C LEU A 477 25.79 2.66 -10.10
N THR A 478 26.33 2.23 -11.25
CA THR A 478 25.64 1.27 -12.12
C THR A 478 25.70 -0.13 -11.50
N LEU A 479 24.56 -0.67 -11.09
CA LEU A 479 24.45 -2.03 -10.55
C LEU A 479 24.31 -3.07 -11.66
N ASN A 480 25.16 -4.08 -11.62
CA ASN A 480 25.03 -5.32 -12.39
C ASN A 480 24.98 -6.51 -11.42
N ILE A 481 24.33 -7.59 -11.84
CA ILE A 481 24.13 -8.79 -11.02
C ILE A 481 24.70 -9.99 -11.75
N LEU A 482 25.53 -10.76 -11.03
CA LEU A 482 25.99 -12.07 -11.46
C LEU A 482 25.37 -13.14 -10.56
N ASP A 483 24.37 -13.83 -11.11
CA ASP A 483 23.63 -14.92 -10.49
C ASP A 483 23.55 -16.16 -11.40
N SER A 484 24.52 -16.30 -12.31
CA SER A 484 24.67 -17.47 -13.17
C SER A 484 26.10 -17.98 -13.21
N THR A 485 26.26 -19.30 -13.12
CA THR A 485 27.54 -20.00 -13.28
C THR A 485 27.86 -20.29 -14.74
N ASP A 486 27.04 -19.84 -15.69
CA ASP A 486 27.35 -19.96 -17.11
C ASP A 486 28.64 -19.18 -17.41
N PRO A 487 29.69 -19.82 -17.95
CA PRO A 487 30.98 -19.15 -18.18
C PRO A 487 30.86 -17.95 -19.14
N ARG A 488 29.86 -17.94 -20.03
CA ARG A 488 29.61 -16.79 -20.93
C ARG A 488 29.14 -15.58 -20.15
N GLN A 489 28.26 -15.78 -19.17
CA GLN A 489 27.77 -14.70 -18.29
C GLN A 489 28.83 -14.25 -17.29
N VAL A 490 29.67 -15.14 -16.76
CA VAL A 490 30.81 -14.74 -15.92
C VAL A 490 31.76 -13.83 -16.71
N LYS A 491 32.03 -14.14 -17.98
CA LYS A 491 32.86 -13.32 -18.87
C LYS A 491 32.18 -12.01 -19.27
N GLU A 492 30.88 -12.03 -19.51
CA GLU A 492 30.10 -10.81 -19.75
C GLU A 492 30.14 -9.88 -18.54
N ALA A 493 29.94 -10.42 -17.33
CA ALA A 493 30.04 -9.66 -16.08
C ALA A 493 31.43 -9.01 -15.90
N GLU A 494 32.51 -9.73 -16.20
CA GLU A 494 33.86 -9.17 -16.23
C GLU A 494 34.02 -8.04 -17.27
N SER A 495 33.37 -8.16 -18.43
CA SER A 495 33.46 -7.16 -19.49
C SER A 495 32.69 -5.86 -19.17
N ILE A 496 31.54 -5.96 -18.51
CA ILE A 496 30.67 -4.80 -18.23
C ILE A 496 31.01 -4.12 -16.90
N ALA A 497 31.84 -4.76 -16.06
CA ALA A 497 32.28 -4.23 -14.77
C ALA A 497 33.81 -4.06 -14.75
N PRO A 498 34.35 -2.90 -15.19
CA PRO A 498 35.79 -2.65 -15.18
C PRO A 498 36.36 -2.79 -13.76
N LEU A 499 37.29 -3.74 -13.56
CA LEU A 499 37.76 -4.17 -12.23
C LEU A 499 38.17 -3.01 -11.31
N GLU A 500 38.95 -2.05 -11.82
CA GLU A 500 39.48 -0.89 -11.07
C GLU A 500 38.41 0.16 -10.70
N LYS A 501 37.23 0.08 -11.31
CA LYS A 501 36.11 1.02 -11.12
C LYS A 501 34.87 0.35 -10.55
N THR A 502 35.01 -0.90 -10.12
CA THR A 502 33.92 -1.75 -9.65
C THR A 502 34.07 -2.04 -8.17
N LEU A 503 32.97 -1.85 -7.43
CA LEU A 503 32.77 -2.41 -6.11
C LEU A 503 32.06 -3.76 -6.24
N PHE A 504 32.62 -4.82 -5.67
CA PHE A 504 32.02 -6.15 -5.64
C PHE A 504 31.23 -6.34 -4.34
N LEU A 505 29.91 -6.52 -4.45
CA LEU A 505 29.06 -6.90 -3.32
C LEU A 505 28.95 -8.41 -3.26
N VAL A 506 29.63 -9.04 -2.30
CA VAL A 506 29.56 -10.48 -2.07
C VAL A 506 28.41 -10.75 -1.12
N SER A 507 27.30 -11.25 -1.66
CA SER A 507 26.01 -11.30 -0.98
C SER A 507 25.57 -12.75 -0.77
N SER A 508 25.70 -13.23 0.47
CA SER A 508 25.28 -14.59 0.83
C SER A 508 24.93 -14.66 2.31
N LYS A 509 23.67 -14.97 2.60
CA LYS A 509 23.19 -15.13 3.98
C LYS A 509 23.97 -16.20 4.76
N SER A 510 24.13 -17.40 4.20
CA SER A 510 24.89 -18.47 4.86
C SER A 510 26.41 -18.28 4.77
N GLY A 511 26.87 -17.42 3.87
CA GLY A 511 28.27 -17.26 3.47
C GLY A 511 28.83 -18.43 2.67
N SER A 512 28.11 -19.53 2.52
CA SER A 512 28.63 -20.81 1.97
C SER A 512 28.00 -21.23 0.63
N THR A 513 27.31 -20.32 -0.05
CA THR A 513 26.68 -20.58 -1.35
C THR A 513 27.77 -20.85 -2.40
N SER A 514 27.79 -22.05 -2.99
CA SER A 514 28.88 -22.51 -3.85
C SER A 514 29.14 -21.58 -5.04
N GLU A 515 28.09 -21.04 -5.64
CA GLU A 515 28.17 -20.15 -6.79
C GLU A 515 28.80 -18.80 -6.41
N VAL A 516 28.39 -18.24 -5.27
CA VAL A 516 28.96 -16.99 -4.73
C VAL A 516 30.43 -17.17 -4.38
N GLN A 517 30.81 -18.33 -3.82
CA GLN A 517 32.20 -18.67 -3.54
C GLN A 517 33.05 -18.78 -4.82
N ALA A 518 32.50 -19.41 -5.87
CA ALA A 518 33.18 -19.47 -7.17
C ALA A 518 33.36 -18.07 -7.79
N PHE A 519 32.35 -17.19 -7.71
CA PHE A 519 32.46 -15.82 -8.19
C PHE A 519 33.46 -15.00 -7.37
N LEU A 520 33.43 -15.12 -6.04
CA LEU A 520 34.38 -14.46 -5.15
C LEU A 520 35.81 -14.87 -5.50
N SER A 521 36.08 -16.18 -5.58
CA SER A 521 37.40 -16.70 -5.96
C SER A 521 37.86 -16.12 -7.31
N TYR A 522 36.98 -16.11 -8.32
CA TYR A 522 37.26 -15.59 -9.65
C TYR A 522 37.63 -14.09 -9.64
N PHE A 523 36.73 -13.24 -9.14
CA PHE A 523 36.91 -11.78 -9.21
C PHE A 523 38.00 -11.29 -8.24
N TYR A 524 38.14 -11.90 -7.07
CA TYR A 524 39.22 -11.56 -6.15
C TYR A 524 40.58 -11.86 -6.78
N THR A 525 40.76 -13.03 -7.39
CA THR A 525 42.00 -13.38 -8.10
C THR A 525 42.29 -12.42 -9.24
N LYS A 526 41.30 -12.09 -10.08
CA LYS A 526 41.43 -11.12 -11.17
C LYS A 526 41.86 -9.75 -10.67
N LEU A 527 41.31 -9.31 -9.55
CA LEU A 527 41.65 -8.03 -8.98
C LEU A 527 43.03 -8.02 -8.32
N VAL A 528 43.45 -9.12 -7.67
CA VAL A 528 44.81 -9.30 -7.17
C VAL A 528 45.84 -9.25 -8.30
N GLU A 529 45.57 -9.92 -9.43
CA GLU A 529 46.40 -9.86 -10.64
C GLU A 529 46.54 -8.43 -11.19
N LYS A 530 45.49 -7.61 -11.04
CA LYS A 530 45.40 -6.26 -11.60
C LYS A 530 45.93 -5.15 -10.67
N THR A 531 45.64 -5.23 -9.38
CA THR A 531 45.83 -4.13 -8.39
C THR A 531 46.78 -4.49 -7.25
N GLY A 532 47.17 -5.77 -7.14
CA GLY A 532 47.95 -6.30 -6.03
C GLY A 532 47.09 -6.71 -4.82
N LYS A 533 47.60 -7.68 -4.04
CA LYS A 533 46.87 -8.27 -2.90
C LYS A 533 46.48 -7.26 -1.82
N GLU A 534 47.31 -6.25 -1.60
CA GLU A 534 47.08 -5.22 -0.56
C GLU A 534 45.89 -4.30 -0.90
N ASN A 535 45.60 -4.11 -2.19
CA ASN A 535 44.53 -3.21 -2.65
C ASN A 535 43.25 -3.96 -3.05
N ALA A 536 43.33 -5.25 -3.39
CA ALA A 536 42.18 -5.99 -3.89
C ALA A 536 40.99 -5.95 -2.92
N GLY A 537 41.22 -6.13 -1.61
CA GLY A 537 40.16 -6.15 -0.60
C GLY A 537 39.33 -4.86 -0.53
N SER A 538 39.89 -3.68 -0.83
CA SER A 538 39.15 -2.41 -0.76
C SER A 538 38.00 -2.30 -1.78
N HIS A 539 37.99 -3.16 -2.81
CA HIS A 539 36.92 -3.24 -3.79
C HIS A 539 35.78 -4.16 -3.36
N PHE A 540 35.87 -4.85 -2.22
CA PHE A 540 34.86 -5.83 -1.81
C PHE A 540 34.12 -5.39 -0.54
N VAL A 541 32.81 -5.62 -0.55
CA VAL A 541 31.93 -5.54 0.63
C VAL A 541 31.19 -6.85 0.76
N ALA A 542 31.21 -7.45 1.96
CA ALA A 542 30.44 -8.65 2.25
C ALA A 542 29.09 -8.28 2.90
N ILE A 543 28.00 -8.89 2.44
CA ILE A 543 26.68 -8.84 3.07
C ILE A 543 26.31 -10.26 3.47
N THR A 544 26.24 -10.53 4.77
CA THR A 544 26.09 -11.89 5.31
C THR A 544 25.49 -11.89 6.72
N ASP A 545 25.09 -13.06 7.22
CA ASP A 545 24.74 -13.18 8.65
C ASP A 545 26.00 -13.14 9.54
N PRO A 546 25.85 -12.75 10.82
CA PRO A 546 26.95 -12.83 11.78
C PRO A 546 27.52 -14.25 11.93
N GLY A 547 28.85 -14.36 11.99
CA GLY A 547 29.61 -15.58 12.28
C GLY A 547 29.84 -16.51 11.10
N THR A 548 29.50 -16.10 9.87
CA THR A 548 29.59 -16.96 8.68
C THR A 548 31.02 -17.13 8.18
N ILE A 549 31.22 -18.08 7.26
CA ILE A 549 32.51 -18.25 6.57
C ILE A 549 32.87 -17.03 5.72
N LEU A 550 31.86 -16.38 5.12
CA LEU A 550 32.07 -15.19 4.30
C LEU A 550 32.54 -14.00 5.15
N GLU A 551 32.03 -13.82 6.37
CA GLU A 551 32.55 -12.80 7.29
C GLU A 551 34.04 -13.05 7.61
N LYS A 552 34.42 -14.30 7.88
CA LYS A 552 35.82 -14.66 8.15
C LYS A 552 36.72 -14.42 6.93
N GLN A 553 36.28 -14.87 5.75
CA GLN A 553 37.00 -14.66 4.48
C GLN A 553 37.16 -13.16 4.19
N ALA A 554 36.11 -12.36 4.39
CA ALA A 554 36.16 -10.92 4.18
C ALA A 554 37.23 -10.26 5.07
N VAL A 555 37.34 -10.67 6.33
CA VAL A 555 38.40 -10.20 7.24
C VAL A 555 39.79 -10.65 6.75
N GLU A 556 39.96 -11.92 6.39
CA GLU A 556 41.24 -12.47 5.90
C GLU A 556 41.70 -11.84 4.58
N MET A 557 40.75 -11.46 3.73
CA MET A 557 40.97 -10.81 2.43
C MET A 557 40.99 -9.28 2.51
N ASN A 558 40.96 -8.70 3.73
CA ASN A 558 40.94 -7.25 3.98
C ASN A 558 39.85 -6.51 3.20
N PHE A 559 38.64 -7.04 3.19
CA PHE A 559 37.49 -6.38 2.58
C PHE A 559 37.26 -5.01 3.20
N ARG A 560 36.81 -4.05 2.39
CA ARG A 560 36.46 -2.70 2.85
C ARG A 560 35.50 -2.74 4.04
N LYS A 561 34.47 -3.57 3.95
CA LYS A 561 33.41 -3.64 4.96
C LYS A 561 32.74 -5.00 4.99
N VAL A 562 32.33 -5.40 6.19
CA VAL A 562 31.37 -6.49 6.42
C VAL A 562 30.09 -5.86 6.97
N LEU A 563 28.98 -6.08 6.28
CA LEU A 563 27.65 -5.60 6.65
C LEU A 563 26.81 -6.79 7.08
N ASN A 564 26.65 -6.91 8.40
CA ASN A 564 25.87 -8.00 8.98
C ASN A 564 24.37 -7.74 8.84
N ALA A 565 23.64 -8.73 8.30
CA ALA A 565 22.19 -8.73 8.21
C ALA A 565 21.53 -9.22 9.50
N ASP A 566 20.20 -9.08 9.61
CA ASP A 566 19.44 -9.68 10.72
C ASP A 566 19.28 -11.20 10.47
N PRO A 567 19.90 -12.07 11.28
CA PRO A 567 19.76 -13.51 11.13
C PRO A 567 18.31 -13.98 11.28
N ASN A 568 17.45 -13.17 11.93
CA ASN A 568 16.04 -13.45 12.15
C ASN A 568 15.13 -13.21 10.93
N VAL A 569 15.69 -12.83 9.77
CA VAL A 569 14.92 -12.56 8.54
C VAL A 569 15.24 -13.57 7.46
N GLY A 570 14.29 -14.39 7.01
CA GLY A 570 14.53 -15.34 5.91
C GLY A 570 15.05 -14.67 4.62
N GLY A 571 15.88 -15.38 3.83
CA GLY A 571 16.53 -14.79 2.65
C GLY A 571 15.56 -14.17 1.63
N ARG A 572 14.46 -14.85 1.32
CA ARG A 572 13.39 -14.35 0.42
C ARG A 572 12.51 -13.24 1.01
N TYR A 573 12.62 -12.98 2.32
CA TYR A 573 11.93 -11.91 3.07
C TYR A 573 12.88 -10.75 3.41
N SER A 574 14.02 -10.66 2.72
CA SER A 574 15.12 -9.76 3.10
C SER A 574 15.20 -8.48 2.26
N ALA A 575 14.19 -8.21 1.41
CA ALA A 575 14.17 -7.07 0.50
C ALA A 575 14.33 -5.71 1.20
N LEU A 576 13.80 -5.59 2.43
CA LEU A 576 13.86 -4.38 3.26
C LEU A 576 14.96 -4.45 4.34
N THR A 577 15.98 -5.27 4.12
CA THR A 577 17.17 -5.39 4.99
C THR A 577 18.44 -4.97 4.26
N MET A 578 19.62 -5.15 4.87
CA MET A 578 20.92 -4.89 4.22
C MET A 578 21.04 -5.46 2.80
N PHE A 579 20.43 -6.62 2.52
CA PHE A 579 20.46 -7.26 1.20
C PHE A 579 19.82 -6.41 0.09
N GLY A 580 18.76 -5.65 0.38
CA GLY A 580 18.15 -4.71 -0.56
C GLY A 580 18.63 -3.27 -0.40
N LEU A 581 18.89 -2.83 0.83
CA LEU A 581 19.19 -1.42 1.12
C LEU A 581 20.60 -1.00 0.72
N VAL A 582 21.59 -1.89 0.83
CA VAL A 582 22.97 -1.60 0.41
C VAL A 582 23.05 -1.37 -1.10
N PRO A 583 22.55 -2.27 -1.97
CA PRO A 583 22.55 -1.97 -3.40
C PRO A 583 21.69 -0.74 -3.72
N ALA A 584 20.57 -0.53 -3.04
CA ALA A 584 19.70 0.63 -3.25
C ALA A 584 20.42 1.97 -3.01
N VAL A 585 21.09 2.13 -1.85
CA VAL A 585 21.80 3.38 -1.55
C VAL A 585 22.95 3.62 -2.52
N LEU A 586 23.65 2.55 -2.93
CA LEU A 586 24.79 2.65 -3.85
C LEU A 586 24.36 3.07 -5.26
N MET A 587 23.14 2.71 -5.68
CA MET A 587 22.54 3.20 -6.93
C MET A 587 22.07 4.66 -6.85
N GLY A 588 22.09 5.29 -5.67
CA GLY A 588 21.62 6.67 -5.48
C GLY A 588 20.13 6.79 -5.15
N ILE A 589 19.46 5.71 -4.72
CA ILE A 589 18.07 5.78 -4.28
C ILE A 589 17.98 6.54 -2.95
N ASP A 590 17.05 7.49 -2.85
CA ASP A 590 16.74 8.19 -1.59
C ASP A 590 16.05 7.25 -0.61
N LEU A 591 16.84 6.68 0.31
CA LEU A 591 16.35 5.73 1.30
C LEU A 591 15.39 6.36 2.32
N ASP A 592 15.50 7.65 2.63
CA ASP A 592 14.58 8.31 3.56
C ASP A 592 13.17 8.31 2.98
N THR A 593 13.02 8.77 1.73
CA THR A 593 11.74 8.73 1.03
C THR A 593 11.22 7.30 0.85
N PHE A 594 12.09 6.37 0.42
CA PHE A 594 11.73 4.96 0.19
C PHE A 594 11.21 4.27 1.46
N ILE A 595 11.93 4.39 2.57
CA ILE A 595 11.57 3.75 3.84
C ILE A 595 10.40 4.46 4.52
N GLN A 596 10.31 5.79 4.46
CA GLN A 596 9.18 6.51 5.05
C GLN A 596 7.85 6.12 4.41
N ARG A 597 7.79 6.06 3.07
CA ARG A 597 6.59 5.59 2.34
C ARG A 597 6.25 4.15 2.70
N THR A 598 7.28 3.30 2.81
CA THR A 598 7.11 1.91 3.23
C THR A 598 6.50 1.81 4.63
N ILE A 599 7.04 2.52 5.62
CA ILE A 599 6.52 2.52 7.01
C ILE A 599 5.07 3.03 7.06
N GLN A 600 4.76 4.12 6.34
CA GLN A 600 3.40 4.66 6.28
C GLN A 600 2.40 3.60 5.79
N TYR A 601 2.79 2.81 4.80
CA TYR A 601 1.97 1.71 4.28
C TYR A 601 1.89 0.52 5.26
N VAL A 602 3.02 0.09 5.83
CA VAL A 602 3.14 -1.06 6.74
C VAL A 602 2.31 -0.89 8.02
N ASN A 603 2.09 0.34 8.48
CA ASN A 603 1.21 0.61 9.62
C ASN A 603 -0.21 0.04 9.45
N GLN A 604 -0.68 -0.16 8.21
CA GLN A 604 -2.00 -0.72 7.91
C GLN A 604 -2.09 -2.24 8.16
N PHE A 605 -0.96 -2.91 8.42
CA PHE A 605 -0.89 -4.36 8.62
C PHE A 605 -0.90 -4.75 10.10
N ARG A 606 -0.70 -3.79 11.00
CA ARG A 606 -0.47 -4.05 12.42
C ARG A 606 -1.76 -4.43 13.17
N PRO A 607 -1.64 -5.12 14.32
CA PRO A 607 -2.79 -5.36 15.20
C PRO A 607 -3.46 -4.05 15.61
N GLY A 608 -4.78 -4.05 15.69
CA GLY A 608 -5.59 -2.85 15.96
C GLY A 608 -6.13 -2.15 14.71
N VAL A 609 -5.60 -2.46 13.52
CA VAL A 609 -6.26 -2.17 12.24
C VAL A 609 -7.32 -3.25 12.00
N PRO A 610 -8.55 -2.90 11.54
CA PRO A 610 -9.54 -3.90 11.15
C PRO A 610 -8.98 -4.90 10.13
N VAL A 611 -9.27 -6.17 10.32
CA VAL A 611 -8.69 -7.28 9.51
C VAL A 611 -9.06 -7.13 8.03
N GLU A 612 -10.27 -6.68 7.75
CA GLU A 612 -10.81 -6.46 6.42
C GLU A 612 -10.22 -5.22 5.72
N ARG A 613 -9.56 -4.34 6.50
CA ARG A 613 -8.81 -3.18 5.99
C ARG A 613 -7.34 -3.50 5.74
N ASN A 614 -6.84 -4.66 6.21
CA ASN A 614 -5.45 -5.09 6.09
C ASN A 614 -5.17 -5.64 4.69
N PRO A 615 -4.39 -4.93 3.84
CA PRO A 615 -4.21 -5.31 2.44
C PRO A 615 -3.44 -6.62 2.27
N GLY A 616 -2.48 -6.92 3.15
CA GLY A 616 -1.73 -8.18 3.09
C GLY A 616 -2.59 -9.38 3.47
N LEU A 617 -3.39 -9.27 4.53
CA LEU A 617 -4.25 -10.37 4.94
C LEU A 617 -5.32 -10.68 3.92
N VAL A 618 -6.00 -9.66 3.38
CA VAL A 618 -7.06 -9.88 2.40
C VAL A 618 -6.48 -10.46 1.12
N LEU A 619 -5.34 -9.96 0.62
CA LEU A 619 -4.66 -10.57 -0.53
C LEU A 619 -4.24 -12.02 -0.24
N GLY A 620 -3.68 -12.32 0.94
CA GLY A 620 -3.35 -13.69 1.33
C GLY A 620 -4.57 -14.61 1.41
N ALA A 621 -5.72 -14.09 1.83
CA ALA A 621 -6.99 -14.81 1.81
C ALA A 621 -7.43 -15.11 0.37
N VAL A 622 -7.33 -14.14 -0.54
CA VAL A 622 -7.61 -14.35 -1.97
C VAL A 622 -6.71 -15.45 -2.55
N LEU A 623 -5.40 -15.37 -2.32
CA LEU A 623 -4.43 -16.36 -2.83
C LEU A 623 -4.69 -17.77 -2.26
N GLY A 624 -4.93 -17.87 -0.95
CA GLY A 624 -5.24 -19.14 -0.30
C GLY A 624 -6.56 -19.73 -0.78
N THR A 625 -7.59 -18.91 -0.94
CA THR A 625 -8.89 -19.34 -1.48
C THR A 625 -8.81 -19.72 -2.96
N ALA A 626 -8.05 -18.99 -3.76
CA ALA A 626 -7.78 -19.34 -5.15
C ALA A 626 -7.16 -20.74 -5.25
N TYR A 627 -6.14 -21.03 -4.45
CA TYR A 627 -5.54 -22.36 -4.34
C TYR A 627 -6.58 -23.44 -3.95
N GLU A 628 -7.41 -23.19 -2.93
CA GLU A 628 -8.47 -24.12 -2.51
C GLU A 628 -9.51 -24.39 -3.62
N GLN A 629 -9.68 -23.47 -4.57
CA GLN A 629 -10.56 -23.63 -5.74
C GLN A 629 -9.85 -24.19 -6.98
N GLY A 630 -8.58 -24.60 -6.87
CA GLY A 630 -7.79 -25.11 -8.00
C GLY A 630 -7.27 -24.03 -8.94
N LEU A 631 -7.26 -22.76 -8.51
CA LEU A 631 -6.63 -21.64 -9.21
C LEU A 631 -5.21 -21.40 -8.69
N ASP A 632 -4.37 -22.44 -8.72
CA ASP A 632 -3.01 -22.43 -8.15
C ASP A 632 -1.96 -21.80 -9.08
N LYS A 633 -2.32 -21.39 -10.30
CA LYS A 633 -1.40 -20.80 -11.29
C LYS A 633 -1.53 -19.29 -11.27
N LEU A 634 -0.61 -18.64 -10.57
CA LEU A 634 -0.59 -17.19 -10.41
C LEU A 634 0.18 -16.54 -11.56
N THR A 635 -0.54 -16.09 -12.60
CA THR A 635 0.05 -15.42 -13.77
C THR A 635 0.27 -13.94 -13.52
N ILE A 636 1.51 -13.47 -13.70
CA ILE A 636 1.90 -12.09 -13.41
C ILE A 636 1.99 -11.31 -14.74
N LEU A 637 1.14 -10.30 -14.87
CA LEU A 637 1.18 -9.29 -15.92
C LEU A 637 1.81 -8.03 -15.32
N ALA A 638 3.07 -7.77 -15.61
CA ALA A 638 3.78 -6.62 -15.05
C ALA A 638 4.31 -5.70 -16.15
N GLU A 639 4.00 -4.42 -16.04
CA GLU A 639 4.45 -3.38 -16.98
C GLU A 639 5.86 -2.89 -16.65
N GLU A 640 6.55 -2.35 -17.66
CA GLU A 640 7.78 -1.60 -17.41
C GLU A 640 7.46 -0.31 -16.62
N PRO A 641 8.34 0.13 -15.70
CA PRO A 641 9.64 -0.43 -15.36
C PRO A 641 9.59 -1.46 -14.21
N PHE A 642 8.41 -1.99 -13.86
CA PHE A 642 8.19 -2.89 -12.73
C PHE A 642 8.17 -4.38 -13.11
N ARG A 643 8.44 -4.71 -14.37
CA ARG A 643 8.41 -6.09 -14.88
C ARG A 643 9.23 -7.07 -14.04
N SER A 644 10.42 -6.67 -13.60
CA SER A 644 11.31 -7.48 -12.75
C SER A 644 10.71 -7.84 -11.38
N PHE A 645 9.70 -7.10 -10.91
CA PHE A 645 9.01 -7.43 -9.65
C PHE A 645 8.36 -8.82 -9.70
N GLY A 646 7.88 -9.25 -10.88
CA GLY A 646 7.35 -10.58 -11.11
C GLY A 646 8.37 -11.68 -10.81
N SER A 647 9.64 -11.49 -11.19
CA SER A 647 10.72 -12.45 -10.90
C SER A 647 11.02 -12.57 -9.41
N TRP A 648 10.91 -11.47 -8.64
CA TRP A 648 11.06 -11.52 -7.19
C TRP A 648 9.85 -12.20 -6.52
N MET A 649 8.63 -11.90 -6.98
CA MET A 649 7.41 -12.58 -6.52
C MET A 649 7.48 -14.08 -6.78
N GLU A 650 8.04 -14.50 -7.92
CA GLU A 650 8.25 -15.90 -8.25
C GLU A 650 9.03 -16.64 -7.17
N GLN A 651 10.17 -16.09 -6.74
CA GLN A 651 10.92 -16.66 -5.63
C GLN A 651 10.11 -16.69 -4.34
N LEU A 652 9.55 -15.55 -3.95
CA LEU A 652 8.85 -15.42 -2.67
C LEU A 652 7.74 -16.47 -2.55
N ILE A 653 6.90 -16.59 -3.59
CA ILE A 653 5.71 -17.44 -3.57
C ILE A 653 6.10 -18.91 -3.72
N ALA A 654 6.96 -19.25 -4.68
CA ALA A 654 7.33 -20.65 -4.95
C ALA A 654 8.10 -21.28 -3.79
N GLU A 655 9.07 -20.58 -3.20
CA GLU A 655 9.83 -21.11 -2.06
C GLU A 655 9.00 -21.20 -0.77
N SER A 656 8.09 -20.26 -0.56
CA SER A 656 7.29 -20.23 0.67
C SER A 656 6.18 -21.27 0.65
N SER A 657 5.51 -21.45 -0.50
CA SER A 657 4.34 -22.32 -0.60
C SER A 657 4.63 -23.73 -1.15
N GLY A 658 5.69 -23.89 -1.95
CA GLY A 658 5.97 -25.10 -2.72
C GLY A 658 6.59 -26.25 -1.92
N LYS A 659 5.82 -26.89 -1.04
CA LYS A 659 6.26 -28.00 -0.19
C LYS A 659 5.12 -28.92 0.20
N GLU A 660 5.46 -30.11 0.67
CA GLU A 660 4.49 -31.11 1.14
C GLU A 660 3.40 -31.47 0.10
N GLY A 661 3.75 -31.46 -1.19
CA GLY A 661 2.82 -31.73 -2.29
C GLY A 661 1.83 -30.59 -2.58
N LYS A 662 2.06 -29.40 -2.01
CA LYS A 662 1.23 -28.19 -2.16
C LYS A 662 2.07 -27.05 -2.73
N GLY A 663 1.41 -26.01 -3.22
CA GLY A 663 2.08 -24.78 -3.62
C GLY A 663 1.29 -23.97 -4.63
N ILE A 664 1.51 -22.66 -4.61
CA ILE A 664 1.07 -21.75 -5.65
C ILE A 664 2.20 -21.70 -6.69
N VAL A 665 1.86 -21.83 -7.96
CA VAL A 665 2.79 -21.78 -9.09
C VAL A 665 2.81 -20.34 -9.63
N PRO A 666 3.80 -19.52 -9.26
CA PRO A 666 3.96 -18.20 -9.86
C PRO A 666 4.50 -18.33 -11.28
N ILE A 667 3.94 -17.52 -12.18
CA ILE A 667 4.22 -17.56 -13.60
C ILE A 667 4.63 -16.15 -14.02
N ASP A 668 5.93 -15.93 -14.06
CA ASP A 668 6.53 -14.67 -14.50
C ASP A 668 6.79 -14.69 -16.01
N ILE A 669 6.71 -13.51 -16.64
CA ILE A 669 7.05 -13.24 -18.04
C ILE A 669 6.47 -14.24 -19.07
N GLU A 670 5.27 -14.78 -18.84
CA GLU A 670 4.63 -15.69 -19.80
C GLU A 670 4.24 -14.93 -21.09
N PRO A 671 4.49 -15.48 -22.29
CA PRO A 671 4.04 -14.86 -23.54
C PRO A 671 2.52 -14.67 -23.56
N LEU A 672 2.07 -13.54 -24.11
CA LEU A 672 0.66 -13.30 -24.30
C LEU A 672 0.12 -14.12 -25.49
N VAL A 673 -0.99 -14.82 -25.24
CA VAL A 673 -1.82 -15.50 -26.24
C VAL A 673 -3.26 -14.98 -26.13
N ALA A 674 -4.17 -15.43 -26.99
CA ALA A 674 -5.58 -15.02 -26.90
C ALA A 674 -6.15 -15.36 -25.51
N ALA A 675 -6.95 -14.45 -24.93
CA ALA A 675 -7.43 -14.58 -23.55
C ALA A 675 -8.25 -15.87 -23.29
N ASN A 676 -8.90 -16.41 -24.32
CA ASN A 676 -9.64 -17.67 -24.26
C ASN A 676 -8.76 -18.93 -24.37
N SER A 677 -7.46 -18.79 -24.63
CA SER A 677 -6.51 -19.89 -24.76
C SER A 677 -5.90 -20.33 -23.43
N TYR A 678 -6.05 -19.52 -22.37
CA TYR A 678 -5.56 -19.87 -21.04
C TYR A 678 -6.46 -20.91 -20.37
N SER A 679 -5.82 -21.89 -19.73
CA SER A 679 -6.46 -22.85 -18.83
C SER A 679 -7.25 -22.16 -17.71
N LYS A 680 -8.26 -22.84 -17.15
CA LYS A 680 -9.16 -22.25 -16.14
C LYS A 680 -8.64 -22.28 -14.71
N ASP A 681 -7.45 -22.83 -14.48
CA ASP A 681 -6.72 -22.88 -13.20
C ASP A 681 -5.89 -21.62 -12.91
N ARG A 682 -6.13 -20.53 -13.64
CA ARG A 682 -5.36 -19.29 -13.55
C ARG A 682 -6.00 -18.28 -12.60
N LEU A 683 -5.15 -17.66 -11.78
CA LEU A 683 -5.39 -16.38 -11.14
C LEU A 683 -4.40 -15.37 -11.75
N PHE A 684 -4.89 -14.27 -12.31
CA PHE A 684 -4.01 -13.24 -12.86
C PHE A 684 -3.79 -12.10 -11.86
N VAL A 685 -2.57 -11.59 -11.85
CA VAL A 685 -2.17 -10.38 -11.12
C VAL A 685 -1.64 -9.39 -12.15
N TYR A 686 -2.22 -8.20 -12.19
CA TYR A 686 -1.83 -7.13 -13.08
C TYR A 686 -1.19 -5.98 -12.30
N LEU A 687 0.13 -5.82 -12.45
CA LEU A 687 0.90 -4.69 -11.92
C LEU A 687 0.89 -3.57 -12.96
N LYS A 688 -0.07 -2.66 -12.81
CA LYS A 688 -0.38 -1.57 -13.74
C LYS A 688 0.44 -0.32 -13.43
N HIS A 689 1.08 0.24 -14.45
CA HIS A 689 1.72 1.56 -14.42
C HIS A 689 1.07 2.50 -15.44
N ASP A 690 1.30 2.22 -16.73
CA ASP A 690 0.84 3.02 -17.87
C ASP A 690 -0.44 2.48 -18.50
N GLY A 691 -0.86 1.25 -18.16
CA GLY A 691 -2.12 0.68 -18.63
C GLY A 691 -2.04 -0.03 -19.98
N VAL A 692 -0.84 -0.35 -20.47
CA VAL A 692 -0.57 -1.08 -21.72
C VAL A 692 -1.28 -2.45 -21.76
N PHE A 693 -1.45 -3.12 -20.63
CA PHE A 693 -2.19 -4.40 -20.57
C PHE A 693 -3.66 -4.27 -20.14
N SER A 694 -4.22 -3.05 -20.03
CA SER A 694 -5.60 -2.88 -19.53
C SER A 694 -6.65 -3.55 -20.41
N ASP A 695 -6.58 -3.39 -21.73
CA ASP A 695 -7.55 -4.05 -22.64
C ASP A 695 -7.48 -5.58 -22.56
N PHE A 696 -6.27 -6.11 -22.39
CA PHE A 696 -6.04 -7.55 -22.27
C PHE A 696 -6.54 -8.09 -20.92
N ALA A 697 -6.32 -7.34 -19.83
CA ALA A 697 -6.87 -7.67 -18.51
C ALA A 697 -8.41 -7.72 -18.55
N ASP A 698 -9.06 -6.75 -19.21
CA ASP A 698 -10.51 -6.76 -19.40
C ASP A 698 -10.98 -7.96 -20.24
N GLU A 699 -10.21 -8.37 -21.25
CA GLU A 699 -10.49 -9.56 -22.04
C GLU A 699 -10.39 -10.85 -21.21
N LEU A 700 -9.40 -10.96 -20.32
CA LEU A 700 -9.26 -12.08 -19.38
C LEU A 700 -10.47 -12.16 -18.43
N VAL A 701 -10.91 -11.03 -17.87
CA VAL A 701 -12.12 -10.96 -17.02
C VAL A 701 -13.36 -11.40 -17.81
N LYS A 702 -13.53 -10.93 -19.05
CA LYS A 702 -14.64 -11.35 -19.94
C LYS A 702 -14.62 -12.85 -20.25
N ASN A 703 -13.43 -13.47 -20.25
CA ASN A 703 -13.25 -14.91 -20.44
C ASN A 703 -13.34 -15.71 -19.12
N GLY A 704 -13.71 -15.06 -18.00
CA GLY A 704 -13.98 -15.71 -16.73
C GLY A 704 -12.75 -15.97 -15.86
N HIS A 705 -11.61 -15.35 -16.16
CA HIS A 705 -10.44 -15.39 -15.29
C HIS A 705 -10.51 -14.29 -14.23
N PRO A 706 -10.26 -14.59 -12.94
CA PRO A 706 -10.02 -13.55 -11.95
C PRO A 706 -8.73 -12.79 -12.28
N VAL A 707 -8.77 -11.46 -12.21
CA VAL A 707 -7.65 -10.56 -12.51
C VAL A 707 -7.55 -9.49 -11.43
N LEU A 708 -6.57 -9.64 -10.55
CA LEU A 708 -6.31 -8.70 -9.45
C LEU A 708 -5.43 -7.56 -9.95
N THR A 709 -5.90 -6.31 -9.89
CA THR A 709 -5.15 -5.17 -10.42
C THR A 709 -4.52 -4.34 -9.30
N PHE A 710 -3.21 -4.15 -9.36
CA PHE A 710 -2.45 -3.30 -8.45
C PHE A 710 -1.77 -2.18 -9.22
N LYS A 711 -2.06 -0.94 -8.84
CA LYS A 711 -1.44 0.24 -9.46
C LYS A 711 -0.14 0.59 -8.74
N ILE A 712 0.96 0.67 -9.48
CA ILE A 712 2.26 1.14 -8.99
C ILE A 712 2.57 2.46 -9.70
N ASN A 713 2.52 3.58 -8.96
CA ASN A 713 2.69 4.91 -9.55
C ASN A 713 4.16 5.35 -9.57
N SER A 714 4.95 4.86 -8.60
CA SER A 714 6.34 5.26 -8.42
C SER A 714 7.19 4.08 -7.99
N ALA A 715 8.45 4.05 -8.41
CA ALA A 715 9.43 3.08 -7.91
C ALA A 715 9.65 3.22 -6.39
N TYR A 716 9.38 4.39 -5.81
CA TYR A 716 9.38 4.59 -4.36
C TYR A 716 8.27 3.83 -3.63
N ASP A 717 7.28 3.30 -4.33
CA ASP A 717 6.19 2.50 -3.75
C ASP A 717 6.58 1.00 -3.64
N LEU A 718 7.70 0.59 -4.24
CA LEU A 718 8.13 -0.82 -4.24
C LEU A 718 8.39 -1.40 -2.85
N GLY A 719 8.84 -0.58 -1.90
CA GLY A 719 9.01 -1.04 -0.52
C GLY A 719 7.69 -1.46 0.14
N ALA A 720 6.61 -0.75 -0.16
CA ALA A 720 5.26 -1.12 0.26
C ALA A 720 4.77 -2.41 -0.44
N GLU A 721 5.09 -2.59 -1.72
CA GLU A 721 4.76 -3.80 -2.47
C GLU A 721 5.52 -5.04 -1.96
N PHE A 722 6.84 -4.93 -1.70
CA PHE A 722 7.61 -6.02 -1.11
C PHE A 722 6.94 -6.51 0.18
N PHE A 723 6.61 -5.60 1.10
CA PHE A 723 5.96 -5.97 2.35
C PHE A 723 4.55 -6.56 2.16
N ARG A 724 3.74 -5.99 1.23
CA ARG A 724 2.39 -6.51 0.93
C ARG A 724 2.46 -7.98 0.52
N TRP A 725 3.33 -8.30 -0.42
CA TRP A 725 3.47 -9.65 -0.96
C TRP A 725 4.11 -10.62 0.03
N GLU A 726 5.09 -10.17 0.82
CA GLU A 726 5.65 -10.97 1.92
C GLU A 726 4.55 -11.39 2.91
N PHE A 727 3.73 -10.43 3.35
CA PHE A 727 2.64 -10.68 4.28
C PHE A 727 1.53 -11.55 3.67
N ALA A 728 1.11 -11.26 2.44
CA ALA A 728 0.10 -12.04 1.74
C ALA A 728 0.54 -13.48 1.51
N THR A 729 1.81 -13.70 1.14
CA THR A 729 2.37 -15.04 0.96
C THR A 729 2.40 -15.82 2.27
N ALA A 730 2.78 -15.17 3.38
CA ALA A 730 2.77 -15.80 4.69
C ALA A 730 1.34 -16.20 5.12
N VAL A 731 0.34 -15.34 4.87
CA VAL A 731 -1.07 -15.65 5.13
C VAL A 731 -1.58 -16.78 4.22
N ALA A 732 -1.26 -16.76 2.93
CA ALA A 732 -1.64 -17.83 2.00
C ALA A 732 -1.04 -19.17 2.45
N CYS A 733 0.22 -19.21 2.87
CA CYS A 733 0.85 -20.42 3.41
C CYS A 733 0.16 -20.95 4.67
N ALA A 734 -0.36 -20.06 5.54
CA ALA A 734 -1.17 -20.47 6.69
C ALA A 734 -2.48 -21.13 6.24
N VAL A 735 -3.13 -20.61 5.19
CA VAL A 735 -4.33 -21.25 4.59
C VAL A 735 -3.98 -22.62 3.97
N LEU A 736 -2.84 -22.72 3.28
CA LEU A 736 -2.35 -23.97 2.68
C LEU A 736 -1.90 -24.99 3.74
N ASN A 737 -1.71 -24.56 5.00
CA ASN A 737 -1.08 -25.34 6.07
C ASN A 737 0.30 -25.85 5.64
N VAL A 738 1.20 -24.92 5.32
CA VAL A 738 2.61 -25.18 5.01
C VAL A 738 3.51 -24.16 5.73
N ASN A 739 4.71 -24.57 6.09
CA ASN A 739 5.71 -23.66 6.68
C ASN A 739 6.15 -22.61 5.65
N ALA A 740 5.83 -21.33 5.85
CA ALA A 740 6.21 -20.28 4.90
C ALA A 740 7.73 -19.98 4.86
N PHE A 741 8.52 -20.45 5.83
CA PHE A 741 9.85 -19.90 6.14
C PHE A 741 11.02 -20.87 6.00
N ASP A 742 10.75 -22.16 5.77
CA ASP A 742 11.77 -23.19 5.50
C ASP A 742 11.93 -23.46 3.99
N GLN A 743 12.85 -24.39 3.64
CA GLN A 743 13.12 -24.85 2.27
C GLN A 743 13.80 -26.24 2.26
N PRO A 744 13.10 -27.30 2.69
CA PRO A 744 13.72 -28.61 2.88
C PRO A 744 14.15 -29.29 1.56
N ASP A 745 13.51 -28.97 0.43
CA ASP A 745 13.62 -29.77 -0.80
C ASP A 745 14.73 -29.34 -1.75
N VAL A 746 15.39 -28.21 -1.48
CA VAL A 746 16.54 -27.71 -2.25
C VAL A 746 17.89 -28.29 -1.78
N GLN A 747 17.90 -29.13 -0.75
CA GLN A 747 19.15 -29.69 -0.24
C GLN A 747 19.64 -30.89 -1.07
N ASP A 748 18.74 -31.67 -1.66
CA ASP A 748 19.11 -32.87 -2.45
C ASP A 748 19.94 -32.50 -3.69
N ASN A 749 19.48 -31.53 -4.49
CA ASN A 749 20.23 -31.08 -5.67
C ASN A 749 21.60 -30.48 -5.30
N LYS A 750 21.71 -29.80 -4.15
CA LYS A 750 22.99 -29.28 -3.64
C LYS A 750 23.95 -30.41 -3.30
N ASN A 751 23.46 -31.46 -2.64
CA ASN A 751 24.26 -32.62 -2.29
C ASN A 751 24.73 -33.38 -3.55
N ARG A 752 23.84 -33.60 -4.51
CA ARG A 752 24.17 -34.24 -5.79
C ARG A 752 25.23 -33.46 -6.56
N THR A 753 25.05 -32.13 -6.68
CA THR A 753 26.04 -31.24 -7.32
C THR A 753 27.41 -31.37 -6.66
N LYS A 754 27.47 -31.28 -5.31
CA LYS A 754 28.73 -31.42 -4.55
C LYS A 754 29.39 -32.77 -4.78
N ASN A 755 28.62 -33.85 -4.81
CA ASN A 755 29.14 -35.19 -5.09
C ASN A 755 29.75 -35.28 -6.50
N LYS A 756 29.06 -34.74 -7.53
CA LYS A 756 29.57 -34.71 -8.91
C LYS A 756 30.87 -33.94 -9.04
N ILE A 757 30.98 -32.78 -8.38
CA ILE A 757 32.22 -32.01 -8.33
C ILE A 757 33.33 -32.80 -7.62
N SER A 758 33.04 -33.41 -6.47
CA SER A 758 34.03 -34.20 -5.72
C SER A 758 34.55 -35.39 -6.54
N VAL A 759 33.68 -36.05 -7.31
CA VAL A 759 34.09 -37.13 -8.22
C VAL A 759 34.94 -36.60 -9.38
N TYR A 760 34.55 -35.45 -9.97
CA TYR A 760 35.32 -34.81 -11.03
C TYR A 760 36.72 -34.43 -10.55
N GLU A 761 36.87 -33.84 -9.37
CA GLU A 761 38.18 -33.43 -8.84
C GLU A 761 39.15 -34.63 -8.75
N ASN A 762 38.63 -35.81 -8.38
CA ASN A 762 39.40 -37.05 -8.25
C ASN A 762 39.68 -37.76 -9.59
N THR A 763 38.75 -37.70 -10.55
CA THR A 763 38.80 -38.53 -11.78
C THR A 763 39.05 -37.73 -13.07
N LYS A 764 38.88 -36.41 -13.01
CA LYS A 764 38.81 -35.46 -14.14
C LYS A 764 37.74 -35.81 -15.19
N LYS A 765 36.74 -36.62 -14.80
CA LYS A 765 35.60 -36.99 -15.63
C LYS A 765 34.31 -36.66 -14.87
N LEU A 766 33.40 -35.95 -15.51
CA LEU A 766 32.10 -35.68 -14.93
C LEU A 766 31.19 -36.88 -15.19
N GLU A 767 30.58 -37.43 -14.14
CA GLU A 767 29.67 -38.56 -14.25
C GLU A 767 28.29 -38.12 -14.74
N GLU A 768 27.90 -38.65 -15.89
CA GLU A 768 26.61 -38.43 -16.55
C GLU A 768 26.11 -39.79 -17.07
N ASP A 769 24.80 -40.03 -16.97
CA ASP A 769 24.19 -41.24 -17.52
C ASP A 769 24.32 -41.29 -19.05
N ASP A 770 24.20 -42.50 -19.63
CA ASP A 770 24.14 -42.65 -21.08
C ASP A 770 22.81 -42.07 -21.62
N PRO A 771 22.83 -41.30 -22.73
CA PRO A 771 21.61 -40.79 -23.32
C PRO A 771 20.75 -41.93 -23.85
N GLN A 772 19.44 -41.86 -23.61
CA GLN A 772 18.50 -42.83 -24.18
C GLN A 772 18.34 -42.64 -25.70
N PHE A 773 18.64 -41.45 -26.22
CA PHE A 773 18.79 -41.20 -27.65
C PHE A 773 19.88 -40.16 -27.93
N GLU A 774 20.69 -40.38 -28.95
CA GLU A 774 21.74 -39.46 -29.37
C GLU A 774 21.87 -39.40 -30.90
N ASN A 775 22.02 -38.17 -31.44
CA ASN A 775 22.43 -37.94 -32.83
C ASN A 775 23.40 -36.74 -32.91
N GLU A 776 23.70 -36.25 -34.12
CA GLU A 776 24.61 -35.11 -34.34
C GLU A 776 24.09 -33.78 -33.77
N LYS A 777 22.78 -33.67 -33.53
CA LYS A 777 22.10 -32.45 -33.08
C LYS A 777 21.89 -32.42 -31.56
N VAL A 778 21.49 -33.55 -30.97
CA VAL A 778 21.05 -33.62 -29.56
C VAL A 778 21.50 -34.90 -28.83
N LYS A 779 21.59 -34.81 -27.50
CA LYS A 779 21.43 -35.95 -26.58
C LYS A 779 20.13 -35.78 -25.82
N LEU A 780 19.34 -36.84 -25.71
CA LEU A 780 18.05 -36.83 -25.04
C LEU A 780 18.08 -37.78 -23.84
N PHE A 781 17.56 -37.29 -22.72
CA PHE A 781 17.36 -38.04 -21.50
C PHE A 781 15.93 -37.84 -21.01
N TRP A 782 15.33 -38.85 -20.41
CA TRP A 782 13.98 -38.73 -19.85
C TRP A 782 13.77 -39.65 -18.65
N SER A 783 12.87 -39.27 -17.74
CA SER A 783 12.45 -40.13 -16.63
C SER A 783 11.58 -41.28 -17.13
N HIS A 784 11.38 -42.31 -16.29
CA HIS A 784 10.61 -43.50 -16.66
C HIS A 784 9.12 -43.24 -16.97
N HIS A 785 8.64 -42.01 -16.75
CA HIS A 785 7.32 -41.55 -17.16
C HIS A 785 7.17 -41.40 -18.68
N PHE A 786 8.30 -41.31 -19.39
CA PHE A 786 8.32 -41.12 -20.84
C PHE A 786 8.88 -42.36 -21.56
N SER A 787 8.24 -42.64 -22.70
CA SER A 787 8.48 -43.64 -23.73
C SER A 787 8.51 -45.13 -23.31
N GLU A 788 7.49 -45.87 -23.75
CA GLU A 788 7.57 -47.30 -24.12
C GLU A 788 7.76 -47.50 -25.65
N LYS A 789 7.80 -46.41 -26.44
CA LYS A 789 7.85 -46.39 -27.92
C LYS A 789 9.20 -45.87 -28.46
N PRO A 790 9.57 -46.17 -29.73
CA PRO A 790 10.80 -45.65 -30.32
C PRO A 790 10.75 -44.12 -30.53
N VAL A 791 11.70 -43.39 -29.95
CA VAL A 791 11.93 -41.95 -30.16
C VAL A 791 13.03 -41.78 -31.20
N ASN A 792 12.75 -41.13 -32.34
CA ASN A 792 13.73 -40.94 -33.44
C ASN A 792 14.35 -39.53 -33.47
N GLY A 793 13.97 -38.66 -32.53
CA GLY A 793 14.49 -37.31 -32.42
C GLY A 793 13.71 -36.45 -31.43
N VAL A 794 14.13 -35.19 -31.30
CA VAL A 794 13.54 -34.25 -30.32
C VAL A 794 12.07 -33.94 -30.60
N SER A 795 11.66 -33.90 -31.88
CA SER A 795 10.25 -33.68 -32.26
C SER A 795 9.33 -34.80 -31.75
N ASP A 796 9.76 -36.06 -31.85
CA ASP A 796 8.96 -37.21 -31.38
C ASP A 796 8.76 -37.13 -29.86
N LEU A 797 9.83 -36.80 -29.12
CA LEU A 797 9.78 -36.65 -27.67
C LEU A 797 8.89 -35.46 -27.25
N LEU A 798 9.00 -34.31 -27.91
CA LEU A 798 8.15 -33.15 -27.62
C LEU A 798 6.68 -33.43 -27.91
N GLN A 799 6.36 -34.16 -28.99
CA GLN A 799 4.98 -34.59 -29.26
C GLN A 799 4.44 -35.54 -28.19
N GLU A 800 5.27 -36.47 -27.71
CA GLU A 800 4.89 -37.34 -26.58
C GLU A 800 4.63 -36.53 -25.31
N ILE A 801 5.51 -35.57 -24.99
CA ILE A 801 5.33 -34.66 -23.85
C ILE A 801 4.01 -33.92 -23.98
N PHE A 802 3.75 -33.25 -25.10
CA PHE A 802 2.52 -32.48 -25.31
C PHE A 802 1.27 -33.36 -25.29
N GLY A 803 1.35 -34.60 -25.75
CA GLY A 803 0.26 -35.58 -25.65
C GLY A 803 0.03 -36.14 -24.25
N SER A 804 1.01 -36.00 -23.34
CA SER A 804 0.93 -36.48 -21.94
C SER A 804 0.43 -35.44 -20.95
N VAL A 805 0.25 -34.19 -21.38
CA VAL A 805 -0.19 -33.08 -20.54
C VAL A 805 -1.63 -33.33 -20.07
N LYS A 806 -1.86 -33.18 -18.76
CA LYS A 806 -3.15 -33.32 -18.09
C LYS A 806 -3.73 -31.95 -17.74
N GLU A 807 -5.01 -31.94 -17.40
CA GLU A 807 -5.65 -30.76 -16.83
C GLU A 807 -4.93 -30.34 -15.53
N ASN A 808 -4.74 -29.04 -15.32
CA ASN A 808 -4.03 -28.43 -14.20
C ASN A 808 -2.54 -28.76 -14.11
N ASP A 809 -1.94 -29.38 -15.15
CA ASP A 809 -0.49 -29.45 -15.25
C ASP A 809 0.12 -28.05 -15.48
N PHE A 810 1.44 -27.94 -15.38
CA PHE A 810 2.23 -26.87 -15.97
C PHE A 810 3.53 -27.42 -16.54
N VAL A 811 4.11 -26.71 -17.52
CA VAL A 811 5.39 -27.06 -18.14
C VAL A 811 6.47 -26.11 -17.65
N ALA A 812 7.49 -26.63 -16.98
CA ALA A 812 8.62 -25.86 -16.50
C ALA A 812 9.83 -26.01 -17.43
N ILE A 813 10.25 -24.91 -18.04
CA ILE A 813 11.46 -24.86 -18.87
C ILE A 813 12.64 -24.41 -17.99
N ASN A 814 13.58 -25.33 -17.75
CA ASN A 814 14.75 -25.11 -16.92
C ASN A 814 15.99 -24.98 -17.84
N ALA A 815 16.40 -23.76 -18.13
CA ALA A 815 17.46 -23.47 -19.12
C ALA A 815 18.82 -23.24 -18.45
N TYR A 816 19.73 -24.22 -18.55
CA TYR A 816 21.16 -24.02 -18.29
C TYR A 816 21.84 -23.52 -19.56
N LEU A 817 21.45 -22.30 -19.95
CA LEU A 817 21.84 -21.56 -21.16
C LEU A 817 22.17 -20.11 -20.73
N PRO A 818 22.84 -19.29 -21.56
CA PRO A 818 23.21 -17.94 -21.14
C PRO A 818 21.97 -17.03 -21.13
N ARG A 819 21.76 -16.30 -20.03
CA ARG A 819 20.66 -15.33 -19.89
C ARG A 819 21.01 -14.03 -20.61
N ASN A 820 20.67 -13.97 -21.89
CA ASN A 820 20.80 -12.78 -22.72
C ASN A 820 19.52 -12.55 -23.55
N PRO A 821 19.34 -11.36 -24.16
CA PRO A 821 18.12 -11.03 -24.89
C PRO A 821 17.77 -12.01 -26.01
N ASP A 822 18.78 -12.47 -26.78
CA ASP A 822 18.58 -13.40 -27.89
C ASP A 822 18.07 -14.75 -27.39
N GLN A 823 18.74 -15.32 -26.38
CA GLN A 823 18.37 -16.60 -25.80
C GLN A 823 16.99 -16.55 -25.13
N LEU A 824 16.71 -15.46 -24.41
CA LEU A 824 15.39 -15.21 -23.82
C LEU A 824 14.31 -15.16 -24.90
N SER A 825 14.54 -14.45 -26.01
CA SER A 825 13.57 -14.38 -27.12
C SER A 825 13.25 -15.76 -27.70
N GLN A 826 14.25 -16.63 -27.88
CA GLN A 826 14.03 -17.99 -28.40
C GLN A 826 13.25 -18.85 -27.40
N LEU A 827 13.60 -18.77 -26.12
CA LEU A 827 12.90 -19.49 -25.05
C LEU A 827 11.45 -19.02 -24.91
N GLN A 828 11.19 -17.72 -25.07
CA GLN A 828 9.83 -17.18 -25.07
C GLN A 828 9.01 -17.63 -26.28
N ALA A 829 9.62 -17.72 -27.46
CA ALA A 829 8.96 -18.27 -28.64
C ALA A 829 8.60 -19.76 -28.42
N PHE A 830 9.53 -20.56 -27.88
CA PHE A 830 9.26 -21.95 -27.53
C PHE A 830 8.15 -22.09 -26.47
N ARG A 831 8.22 -21.28 -25.42
CA ARG A 831 7.20 -21.21 -24.35
C ARG A 831 5.82 -20.86 -24.92
N LYS A 832 5.75 -19.89 -25.84
CA LYS A 832 4.52 -19.50 -26.54
C LYS A 832 3.95 -20.65 -27.36
N THR A 833 4.78 -21.40 -28.09
CA THR A 833 4.33 -22.57 -28.85
C THR A 833 3.71 -23.65 -27.96
N ILE A 834 4.27 -23.90 -26.79
CA ILE A 834 3.70 -24.84 -25.81
C ILE A 834 2.34 -24.33 -25.34
N LEU A 835 2.27 -23.06 -24.93
CA LEU A 835 1.05 -22.42 -24.44
C LEU A 835 -0.06 -22.41 -25.51
N GLU A 836 0.23 -22.05 -26.76
CA GLU A 836 -0.75 -22.03 -27.85
C GLU A 836 -1.27 -23.43 -28.21
N LYS A 837 -0.44 -24.47 -28.08
CA LYS A 837 -0.82 -25.86 -28.38
C LYS A 837 -1.61 -26.53 -27.26
N THR A 838 -1.35 -26.17 -26.01
CA THR A 838 -1.86 -26.91 -24.85
C THR A 838 -2.82 -26.09 -23.98
N GLY A 839 -2.74 -24.76 -24.03
CA GLY A 839 -3.42 -23.84 -23.10
C GLY A 839 -2.88 -23.85 -21.67
N ILE A 840 -1.89 -24.71 -21.40
CA ILE A 840 -1.39 -25.01 -20.07
C ILE A 840 -0.31 -24.01 -19.64
N ALA A 841 -0.28 -23.71 -18.34
CA ALA A 841 0.76 -22.90 -17.71
C ALA A 841 2.16 -23.32 -18.09
N THR A 842 2.99 -22.31 -18.36
CA THR A 842 4.41 -22.52 -18.65
C THR A 842 5.26 -21.67 -17.72
N THR A 843 6.37 -22.16 -17.19
CA THR A 843 7.37 -21.37 -16.45
C THR A 843 8.71 -21.42 -17.16
N LEU A 844 9.57 -20.41 -16.93
CA LEU A 844 10.91 -20.34 -17.52
C LEU A 844 11.92 -19.87 -16.48
N GLY A 845 12.86 -20.74 -16.13
CA GLY A 845 13.95 -20.44 -15.20
C GLY A 845 15.32 -20.62 -15.84
N PHE A 846 16.23 -19.66 -15.63
CA PHE A 846 17.65 -19.83 -15.99
C PHE A 846 18.41 -20.51 -14.84
N GLY A 847 19.16 -21.55 -15.15
CA GLY A 847 19.99 -22.28 -14.19
C GLY A 847 21.34 -21.58 -13.96
N PRO A 848 21.88 -21.59 -12.72
CA PRO A 848 21.34 -22.18 -11.50
C PRO A 848 20.36 -21.27 -10.73
N ARG A 849 20.08 -20.04 -11.18
CA ARG A 849 19.22 -19.07 -10.47
C ARG A 849 17.90 -19.67 -10.00
N PHE A 850 17.19 -20.41 -10.85
CA PHE A 850 15.90 -21.02 -10.47
C PHE A 850 16.01 -22.05 -9.34
N LEU A 851 17.19 -22.64 -9.11
CA LEU A 851 17.41 -23.54 -7.97
C LEU A 851 17.28 -22.81 -6.62
N HIS A 852 17.48 -21.49 -6.64
CA HIS A 852 17.30 -20.57 -5.52
C HIS A 852 16.05 -19.68 -5.73
N SER A 853 15.06 -20.18 -6.49
CA SER A 853 13.69 -19.63 -6.54
C SER A 853 12.68 -20.78 -6.61
N THR A 854 12.26 -21.19 -7.80
CA THR A 854 11.24 -22.22 -8.03
C THR A 854 11.71 -23.64 -7.73
N GLY A 855 13.00 -23.85 -7.50
CA GLY A 855 13.59 -25.14 -7.18
C GLY A 855 12.90 -25.85 -6.03
N GLN A 856 12.49 -25.13 -4.98
CA GLN A 856 11.73 -25.68 -3.86
C GLN A 856 10.38 -26.24 -4.34
N LEU A 857 9.59 -25.45 -5.08
CA LEU A 857 8.31 -25.87 -5.67
C LEU A 857 8.47 -27.06 -6.63
N HIS A 858 9.51 -27.07 -7.47
CA HIS A 858 9.74 -28.14 -8.44
C HIS A 858 9.91 -29.53 -7.79
N LYS A 859 10.47 -29.59 -6.58
CA LYS A 859 10.73 -30.86 -5.87
C LYS A 859 9.72 -31.14 -4.78
N GLY A 860 9.30 -30.11 -4.03
CA GLY A 860 8.40 -30.20 -2.88
C GLY A 860 6.93 -29.95 -3.19
N GLY A 861 6.60 -29.32 -4.32
CA GLY A 861 5.23 -28.97 -4.70
C GLY A 861 4.40 -30.14 -5.23
N ALA A 862 3.20 -29.84 -5.71
CA ALA A 862 2.27 -30.83 -6.29
C ALA A 862 2.89 -31.58 -7.49
N ASP A 863 2.41 -32.79 -7.76
CA ASP A 863 2.85 -33.59 -8.92
C ASP A 863 2.06 -33.31 -10.20
N ASN A 864 2.10 -32.05 -10.60
CA ASN A 864 1.44 -31.51 -11.77
C ASN A 864 2.42 -30.76 -12.69
N ALA A 865 3.72 -31.03 -12.59
CA ALA A 865 4.74 -30.40 -13.42
C ALA A 865 5.29 -31.37 -14.48
N ILE A 866 5.57 -30.85 -15.67
CA ILE A 866 6.44 -31.50 -16.66
C ILE A 866 7.67 -30.61 -16.86
N PHE A 867 8.86 -31.16 -16.59
CA PHE A 867 10.12 -30.41 -16.64
C PHE A 867 10.83 -30.66 -17.96
N ILE A 868 11.18 -29.58 -18.67
CA ILE A 868 12.04 -29.59 -19.85
C ILE A 868 13.34 -28.89 -19.48
N GLN A 869 14.38 -29.67 -19.18
CA GLN A 869 15.70 -29.14 -18.90
C GLN A 869 16.50 -28.98 -20.20
N LEU A 870 16.95 -27.76 -20.49
CA LEU A 870 17.77 -27.45 -21.67
C LEU A 870 19.20 -27.18 -21.25
N THR A 871 20.16 -27.77 -21.95
CA THR A 871 21.59 -27.56 -21.69
C THR A 871 22.38 -27.49 -23.00
N ASP A 872 23.50 -26.78 -23.02
CA ASP A 872 24.45 -26.78 -24.14
C ASP A 872 25.89 -26.82 -23.62
N ASP A 873 26.88 -26.88 -24.52
CA ASP A 873 28.28 -26.64 -24.17
C ASP A 873 28.64 -25.19 -24.49
N ALA A 874 29.14 -24.45 -23.50
CA ALA A 874 29.42 -23.02 -23.66
C ALA A 874 30.58 -22.68 -24.61
N LYS A 875 31.38 -23.69 -25.00
CA LYS A 875 32.55 -23.60 -25.91
C LYS A 875 33.64 -22.61 -25.48
N ILE A 876 33.60 -22.14 -24.24
CA ILE A 876 34.64 -21.32 -23.60
C ILE A 876 34.98 -21.89 -22.23
N ALA A 877 36.26 -21.91 -21.85
CA ALA A 877 36.70 -22.37 -20.54
C ALA A 877 37.01 -21.17 -19.63
N VAL A 878 36.39 -21.12 -18.45
CA VAL A 878 36.62 -20.09 -17.44
C VAL A 878 36.95 -20.79 -16.13
N SER A 879 38.22 -20.74 -15.73
CA SER A 879 38.71 -21.40 -14.52
C SER A 879 38.13 -20.79 -13.25
N ILE A 880 37.87 -21.61 -12.24
CA ILE A 880 37.58 -21.16 -10.88
C ILE A 880 38.89 -21.27 -10.08
N PRO A 881 39.52 -20.16 -9.67
CA PRO A 881 40.77 -20.23 -8.93
C PRO A 881 40.65 -21.06 -7.65
N GLU A 882 41.76 -21.69 -7.23
CA GLU A 882 41.83 -22.60 -6.08
C GLU A 882 41.04 -23.92 -6.23
N HIS A 883 40.38 -24.12 -7.36
CA HIS A 883 39.65 -25.34 -7.68
C HIS A 883 40.19 -26.03 -8.92
N ASP A 884 40.03 -27.35 -8.93
CA ASP A 884 40.54 -28.26 -9.95
C ASP A 884 39.54 -28.48 -11.11
N TYR A 885 38.52 -27.61 -11.18
CA TYR A 885 37.42 -27.60 -12.15
C TYR A 885 37.10 -26.16 -12.57
N ASP A 886 36.32 -26.02 -13.65
CA ASP A 886 35.97 -24.73 -14.25
C ASP A 886 34.45 -24.45 -14.19
N PHE A 887 34.00 -23.29 -14.66
CA PHE A 887 32.58 -22.93 -14.67
C PHE A 887 31.73 -23.84 -15.58
N ASN A 888 32.29 -24.46 -16.64
CA ASN A 888 31.55 -25.45 -17.44
C ASN A 888 31.21 -26.68 -16.61
N VAL A 889 32.20 -27.20 -15.88
CA VAL A 889 32.02 -28.37 -15.02
C VAL A 889 31.03 -28.05 -13.91
N LEU A 890 31.12 -26.86 -13.30
CA LEU A 890 30.17 -26.42 -12.26
C LEU A 890 28.73 -26.35 -12.78
N GLN A 891 28.49 -25.66 -13.89
CA GLN A 891 27.15 -25.52 -14.47
C GLN A 891 26.58 -26.89 -14.91
N ARG A 892 27.40 -27.73 -15.56
CA ARG A 892 26.99 -29.08 -15.98
C ARG A 892 26.66 -29.97 -14.77
N ALA A 893 27.45 -29.91 -13.70
CA ALA A 893 27.20 -30.64 -12.47
C ALA A 893 25.89 -30.20 -11.79
N GLN A 894 25.59 -28.89 -11.81
CA GLN A 894 24.32 -28.35 -11.31
C GLN A 894 23.13 -28.87 -12.14
N ALA A 895 23.24 -28.86 -13.48
CA ALA A 895 22.20 -29.36 -14.37
C ALA A 895 21.91 -30.85 -14.14
N ILE A 896 22.97 -31.69 -14.08
CA ILE A 896 22.84 -33.12 -13.82
C ILE A 896 22.26 -33.36 -12.41
N GLY A 897 22.77 -32.68 -11.39
CA GLY A 897 22.30 -32.84 -10.01
C GLY A 897 20.83 -32.45 -9.84
N ASP A 898 20.36 -31.43 -10.57
CA ASP A 898 18.95 -31.05 -10.62
C ASP A 898 18.08 -32.09 -11.34
N TYR A 899 18.52 -32.58 -12.50
CA TYR A 899 17.82 -33.63 -13.25
C TYR A 899 17.68 -34.91 -12.40
N GLU A 900 18.77 -35.37 -11.79
CA GLU A 900 18.77 -36.54 -10.91
C GLU A 900 17.88 -36.36 -9.67
N ALA A 901 17.82 -35.15 -9.10
CA ALA A 901 16.92 -34.86 -7.98
C ALA A 901 15.45 -34.95 -8.40
N LEU A 902 15.10 -34.45 -9.58
CA LEU A 902 13.75 -34.57 -10.13
C LEU A 902 13.38 -36.03 -10.42
N VAL A 903 14.29 -36.82 -11.03
CA VAL A 903 14.09 -38.26 -11.25
C VAL A 903 13.91 -39.01 -9.93
N ALA A 904 14.72 -38.72 -8.92
CA ALA A 904 14.63 -39.35 -7.60
C ALA A 904 13.33 -39.00 -6.85
N ARG A 905 12.71 -37.86 -7.19
CA ARG A 905 11.39 -37.44 -6.70
C ARG A 905 10.24 -37.91 -7.60
N ASP A 906 10.53 -38.84 -8.51
CA ASP A 906 9.54 -39.42 -9.41
C ASP A 906 8.84 -38.39 -10.32
N ARG A 907 9.54 -37.33 -10.72
CA ARG A 907 8.96 -36.28 -11.57
C ARG A 907 9.00 -36.65 -13.05
N ARG A 908 8.05 -36.09 -13.79
CA ARG A 908 8.04 -36.08 -15.27
C ARG A 908 9.09 -35.09 -15.76
N VAL A 909 10.29 -35.56 -16.08
CA VAL A 909 11.39 -34.71 -16.52
C VAL A 909 12.04 -35.25 -17.78
N VAL A 910 12.34 -34.35 -18.70
CA VAL A 910 13.22 -34.60 -19.83
C VAL A 910 14.40 -33.63 -19.80
N ARG A 911 15.54 -34.08 -20.32
CA ARG A 911 16.71 -33.23 -20.53
C ARG A 911 17.14 -33.32 -21.98
N ILE A 912 17.18 -32.16 -22.62
CA ILE A 912 17.60 -31.99 -24.01
C ILE A 912 18.93 -31.26 -23.98
N HIS A 913 19.98 -31.97 -24.36
CA HIS A 913 21.31 -31.39 -24.51
C HIS A 913 21.57 -31.05 -25.97
N LEU A 914 21.70 -29.75 -26.24
CA LEU A 914 21.87 -29.15 -27.57
C LEU A 914 23.36 -29.17 -27.95
N LYS A 915 23.70 -29.83 -29.07
CA LYS A 915 25.09 -29.88 -29.58
C LYS A 915 25.37 -28.80 -30.62
N ASN A 916 24.62 -28.84 -31.71
CA ASN A 916 24.83 -28.04 -32.91
C ASN A 916 23.53 -27.38 -33.42
N ILE A 917 22.50 -27.35 -32.58
CA ILE A 917 21.21 -26.70 -32.83
C ILE A 917 20.91 -25.70 -31.71
N GLY A 918 20.00 -24.76 -31.97
CA GLY A 918 19.53 -23.79 -30.98
C GLY A 918 18.14 -24.14 -30.44
N VAL A 919 17.61 -23.28 -29.57
CA VAL A 919 16.24 -23.44 -29.02
C VAL A 919 15.19 -23.24 -30.11
N ASN A 920 15.45 -22.41 -31.12
CA ASN A 920 14.55 -22.23 -32.26
C ASN A 920 14.29 -23.52 -33.06
N ASP A 921 15.22 -24.48 -33.04
CA ASP A 921 15.04 -25.77 -33.71
C ASP A 921 14.05 -26.70 -32.96
N LEU A 922 13.55 -26.29 -31.78
CA LEU A 922 12.56 -27.01 -30.97
C LEU A 922 11.11 -26.55 -31.25
N ILE A 923 10.92 -25.46 -31.98
CA ILE A 923 9.63 -24.83 -32.34
C ILE A 923 9.13 -25.46 -33.64
#